data_AF-A0A2M8KGS6-F1
#
_entry.id   AF-A0A2M8KGS6-F1
#
_cell.length_a   1.000
_cell.length_b   1.000
_cell.length_c   1.000
_cell.angle_alpha   90.00
_cell.angle_beta   90.00
_cell.angle_gamma   90.00
#
_symmetry.space_group_name_H-M   'P 1'
#
loop_
_entity.id
_entity.type
_entity.pdbx_description
1 polymer ?
#
loop_
_entity_poly.entity_id
_entity_poly.type
_entity_poly.pdbx_seq_one_letter_code
_entity_poly.pdbx_strand_id
1 'polypeptide(L)'
;MFSYREKQVFKKYPVVAGIDEVGRGCERIDAEVLTNNGWKFYSKITLKDKVLSYTSNGHIKWQKIGKIIEKDFEGNLIELKNRGIDIVVTPDHHFTVLRRVFKRDKEDNNKLKLIGYKSRKERKIVTEINANDFLPRGGKWGGVDNKSFNLSKTDKNKRKLIDMKLWVSFLGIFLSEGSVYYDEKKGSYRITISQYENASQSRYKKIYYLLKKLPFRFSRFKTGFKCYSKQLYEYLKQFGICYDKFIPKNIKDLPPEFLNILIDWMILGDGSCYTGKNRKEICTYYTTSDKLKDDFEEILLKAGWTYHTVTRTLKDSFIEGRLIKKENKVPCFEIRLRRNNKAHVKFLHRSKIFYKGKVFCLQLSQYHNFYVRRNGTGYFTGNSLAGPVTAAVVALKKEVKIKGVKDSKLLSAKQREEIFKRVKDNPAIEWRVSHIYPTVIDRINIWQATLLAWKRSLKKLALSPAFLFLDGNQTIPRLKIGQSPIVGGDQKIFLLSLASIIAKVSRDRLMERMDRKYPPYGFGRHKGYGTKYHLAALEKYGPSEIHRKSFRPVFDNLAFRDKVYYVVSRIPKGQTATYKEVAERIGAPRAYRAVGNVLNKNPYGWVPCHRVVRSDGQVGGFARGTAIKIEELKKECCILKKSVI
;
A
#
# COMPACT_ATOMS: atom_id res chain seq x y z
N MET A 1 35.04 -6.98 -10.13
CA MET A 1 36.12 -7.96 -9.83
C MET A 1 35.52 -9.00 -8.90
N PHE A 2 36.02 -10.24 -8.90
CA PHE A 2 35.43 -11.30 -8.09
C PHE A 2 35.60 -11.02 -6.60
N SER A 3 34.56 -11.30 -5.81
CA SER A 3 34.63 -11.26 -4.36
C SER A 3 35.49 -12.40 -3.80
N TYR A 4 35.97 -12.25 -2.57
CA TYR A 4 36.69 -13.33 -1.86
C TYR A 4 35.88 -14.63 -1.83
N ARG A 5 34.56 -14.51 -1.58
CA ARG A 5 33.64 -15.66 -1.54
C ARG A 5 33.52 -16.34 -2.90
N GLU A 6 33.44 -15.58 -4.00
CA GLU A 6 33.48 -16.17 -5.35
C GLU A 6 34.78 -16.92 -5.58
N LYS A 7 35.93 -16.31 -5.27
CA LYS A 7 37.23 -16.96 -5.45
C LYS A 7 37.34 -18.30 -4.72
N GLN A 8 36.81 -18.40 -3.50
CA GLN A 8 36.80 -19.66 -2.73
C GLN A 8 35.90 -20.72 -3.37
N VAL A 9 34.76 -20.32 -3.95
CA VAL A 9 33.87 -21.26 -4.65
C VAL A 9 34.51 -21.73 -5.96
N PHE A 10 35.16 -20.85 -6.72
CA PHE A 10 35.87 -21.23 -7.95
C PHE A 10 37.08 -22.15 -7.71
N LYS A 11 37.65 -22.20 -6.49
CA LYS A 11 38.65 -23.22 -6.12
C LYS A 11 38.05 -24.62 -5.95
N LYS A 12 36.76 -24.72 -5.61
CA LYS A 12 36.09 -25.98 -5.27
C LYS A 12 35.22 -26.53 -6.40
N TYR A 13 34.75 -25.67 -7.30
CA TYR A 13 33.78 -26.04 -8.32
C TYR A 13 34.24 -25.61 -9.72
N PRO A 14 34.19 -26.51 -10.72
CA PRO A 14 34.71 -26.25 -12.06
C PRO A 14 33.85 -25.28 -12.86
N VAL A 15 32.55 -25.20 -12.56
CA VAL A 15 31.60 -24.26 -13.18
C VAL A 15 30.73 -23.66 -12.09
N VAL A 16 30.74 -22.34 -12.01
CA VAL A 16 29.92 -21.57 -11.07
C VAL A 16 29.01 -20.64 -11.86
N ALA A 17 27.74 -20.57 -11.46
CA ALA A 17 26.80 -19.66 -12.07
C ALA A 17 26.09 -18.75 -11.07
N GLY A 18 25.65 -17.58 -11.54
CA GLY A 18 24.83 -16.64 -10.79
C GLY A 18 23.51 -16.37 -11.51
N ILE A 19 22.41 -16.31 -10.76
CA ILE A 19 21.07 -16.01 -11.28
C ILE A 19 20.47 -14.80 -10.57
N ASP A 20 19.92 -13.88 -11.35
CA ASP A 20 19.13 -12.75 -10.84
C ASP A 20 17.91 -12.47 -11.73
N GLU A 21 16.90 -11.78 -11.16
CA GLU A 21 15.69 -11.33 -11.85
C GLU A 21 15.39 -9.83 -11.66
N VAL A 22 14.69 -9.24 -12.62
CA VAL A 22 14.27 -7.83 -12.56
C VAL A 22 12.74 -7.63 -12.59
N GLY A 23 12.25 -6.66 -11.80
CA GLY A 23 10.86 -6.18 -11.90
C GLY A 23 10.09 -5.81 -10.60
N ARG A 24 10.74 -5.46 -9.47
CA ARG A 24 10.07 -5.10 -8.18
C ARG A 24 10.76 -3.92 -7.45
N GLY A 25 10.03 -2.94 -6.91
CA GLY A 25 10.57 -1.83 -6.07
C GLY A 25 10.08 -1.87 -4.60
N CYS A 26 10.86 -1.32 -3.66
CA CYS A 26 10.65 -1.41 -2.18
C CYS A 26 10.89 -0.08 -1.41
N GLU A 27 10.32 0.04 -0.20
CA GLU A 27 10.43 1.13 0.80
C GLU A 27 11.56 0.87 1.82
N ARG A 28 12.13 1.92 2.42
CA ARG A 28 13.05 1.78 3.58
C ARG A 28 12.28 1.36 4.84
N ILE A 29 12.90 0.54 5.69
CA ILE A 29 12.25 -0.08 6.87
C ILE A 29 11.79 0.86 8.00
N ASP A 30 12.25 2.10 8.00
CA ASP A 30 11.84 3.11 8.97
C ASP A 30 10.51 3.80 8.61
N ALA A 31 9.87 3.38 7.52
CA ALA A 31 8.49 3.75 7.22
C ALA A 31 7.50 2.86 8.01
N GLU A 32 6.45 3.48 8.53
CA GLU A 32 5.33 2.79 9.16
C GLU A 32 4.19 2.65 8.16
N VAL A 33 3.51 1.50 8.17
CA VAL A 33 2.35 1.22 7.34
C VAL A 33 1.09 1.41 8.18
N LEU A 34 0.08 2.08 7.61
CA LEU A 34 -1.23 2.18 8.25
C LEU A 34 -2.00 0.87 8.06
N THR A 35 -2.31 0.20 9.18
CA THR A 35 -3.12 -1.02 9.22
C THR A 35 -4.47 -0.78 9.88
N ASN A 36 -5.42 -1.70 9.72
CA ASN A 36 -6.73 -1.67 10.39
C ASN A 36 -6.66 -1.81 11.92
N ASN A 37 -5.45 -1.96 12.46
CA ASN A 37 -5.10 -2.07 13.87
C ASN A 37 -4.08 -0.99 14.29
N GLY A 38 -4.00 0.12 13.54
CA GLY A 38 -3.09 1.23 13.80
C GLY A 38 -1.82 1.21 12.95
N TRP A 39 -0.91 2.13 13.23
CA TRP A 39 0.38 2.26 12.55
C TRP A 39 1.35 1.17 13.02
N LYS A 40 2.04 0.55 12.07
CA LYS A 40 3.01 -0.52 12.35
C LYS A 40 4.24 -0.38 11.47
N PHE A 41 5.42 -0.51 12.06
CA PHE A 41 6.62 -0.82 11.30
C PHE A 41 6.48 -2.17 10.60
N TYR A 42 7.18 -2.35 9.47
CA TYR A 42 7.11 -3.57 8.67
C TYR A 42 7.30 -4.86 9.50
N SER A 43 8.19 -4.83 10.50
CA SER A 43 8.52 -5.95 11.39
C SER A 43 7.36 -6.42 12.26
N LYS A 44 6.36 -5.56 12.49
CA LYS A 44 5.16 -5.84 13.30
C LYS A 44 3.93 -6.17 12.45
N ILE A 45 4.04 -6.10 11.13
CA ILE A 45 2.93 -6.39 10.21
C ILE A 45 2.78 -7.91 10.07
N THR A 46 1.54 -8.37 10.10
CA THR A 46 1.19 -9.79 9.93
C THR A 46 0.23 -9.97 8.76
N LEU A 47 0.08 -11.19 8.25
CA LEU A 47 -0.91 -11.49 7.19
C LEU A 47 -2.37 -11.34 7.66
N LYS A 48 -2.62 -11.25 8.97
CA LYS A 48 -3.94 -10.96 9.55
C LYS A 48 -4.32 -9.49 9.40
N ASP A 49 -3.33 -8.61 9.24
CA ASP A 49 -3.57 -7.18 9.07
C ASP A 49 -4.13 -6.87 7.68
N LYS A 50 -4.92 -5.79 7.62
CA LYS A 50 -5.33 -5.13 6.38
C LYS A 50 -4.65 -3.78 6.31
N VAL A 51 -4.19 -3.39 5.13
CA VAL A 51 -3.57 -2.08 4.88
C VAL A 51 -4.49 -1.19 4.07
N LEU A 52 -4.31 0.11 4.20
CA LEU A 52 -5.12 1.08 3.50
C LEU A 52 -4.58 1.31 2.08
N SER A 53 -5.41 1.10 1.07
CA SER A 53 -5.08 1.29 -0.34
C SER A 53 -5.93 2.40 -0.98
N TYR A 54 -5.37 3.08 -1.97
CA TYR A 54 -6.00 4.10 -2.80
C TYR A 54 -6.50 3.50 -4.12
N THR A 55 -7.77 3.73 -4.43
CA THR A 55 -8.45 3.23 -5.63
C THR A 55 -8.34 4.22 -6.79
N SER A 56 -8.54 3.74 -8.02
CA SER A 56 -8.56 4.58 -9.24
C SER A 56 -9.59 5.71 -9.16
N ASN A 57 -10.72 5.48 -8.48
CA ASN A 57 -11.84 6.42 -8.36
C ASN A 57 -11.67 7.37 -7.16
N GLY A 58 -10.46 7.45 -6.60
CA GLY A 58 -10.11 8.36 -5.51
C GLY A 58 -10.56 7.94 -4.11
N HIS A 59 -11.13 6.73 -3.95
CA HIS A 59 -11.53 6.18 -2.65
C HIS A 59 -10.37 5.49 -1.95
N ILE A 60 -10.44 5.40 -0.62
CA ILE A 60 -9.52 4.61 0.20
C ILE A 60 -10.24 3.43 0.84
N LYS A 61 -9.61 2.25 0.83
CA LYS A 61 -10.21 0.99 1.34
C LYS A 61 -9.18 0.11 2.03
N TRP A 62 -9.64 -0.61 3.05
CA TRP A 62 -8.87 -1.67 3.71
C TRP A 62 -8.73 -2.90 2.81
N GLN A 63 -7.51 -3.43 2.71
CA GLN A 63 -7.20 -4.56 1.84
C GLN A 63 -6.30 -5.58 2.52
N LYS A 64 -6.54 -6.87 2.27
CA LYS A 64 -5.73 -7.97 2.81
C LYS A 64 -4.34 -8.01 2.20
N ILE A 65 -3.35 -8.28 3.06
CA ILE A 65 -1.97 -8.58 2.67
C ILE A 65 -1.90 -10.04 2.22
N GLY A 66 -1.38 -10.26 1.01
CA GLY A 66 -1.10 -11.60 0.50
C GLY A 66 0.31 -12.08 0.87
N LYS A 67 1.29 -11.17 0.89
CA LYS A 67 2.67 -11.47 1.29
C LYS A 67 3.39 -10.22 1.78
N ILE A 68 4.24 -10.37 2.79
CA ILE A 68 5.21 -9.36 3.23
C ILE A 68 6.54 -9.69 2.55
N ILE A 69 7.12 -8.72 1.86
CA ILE A 69 8.38 -8.87 1.13
C ILE A 69 9.41 -8.04 1.87
N GLU A 70 10.52 -8.68 2.22
CA GLU A 70 11.65 -8.07 2.90
C GLU A 70 12.93 -8.47 2.15
N LYS A 71 13.83 -7.52 1.95
CA LYS A 71 15.08 -7.71 1.21
C LYS A 71 16.19 -6.89 1.86
N ASP A 72 17.40 -7.42 1.92
CA ASP A 72 18.57 -6.59 2.21
C ASP A 72 18.88 -5.72 0.98
N PHE A 73 19.25 -4.47 1.22
CA PHE A 73 19.62 -3.47 0.25
C PHE A 73 20.90 -2.80 0.72
N GLU A 74 21.88 -2.73 -0.16
CA GLU A 74 23.08 -1.93 0.00
C GLU A 74 23.13 -0.95 -1.19
N GLY A 75 23.79 0.20 -1.08
CA GLY A 75 23.79 1.19 -2.17
C GLY A 75 22.81 2.36 -1.97
N ASN A 76 22.51 3.07 -3.05
CA ASN A 76 21.85 4.38 -2.95
C ASN A 76 20.33 4.29 -2.99
N LEU A 77 19.68 4.59 -1.87
CA LEU A 77 18.25 4.92 -1.86
C LEU A 77 18.03 6.32 -2.43
N ILE A 78 16.85 6.53 -3.01
CA ILE A 78 16.37 7.84 -3.41
C ILE A 78 15.63 8.45 -2.22
N GLU A 79 16.09 9.61 -1.77
CA GLU A 79 15.33 10.46 -0.87
C GLU A 79 14.61 11.56 -1.67
N LEU A 80 13.30 11.65 -1.48
CA LEU A 80 12.45 12.71 -2.01
C LEU A 80 11.84 13.48 -0.84
N LYS A 81 12.25 14.74 -0.67
CA LYS A 81 11.91 15.51 0.53
C LYS A 81 11.46 16.92 0.24
N ASN A 82 10.36 17.35 0.86
CA ASN A 82 9.96 18.75 1.02
C ASN A 82 9.07 18.87 2.27
N ARG A 83 8.43 20.02 2.49
CA ARG A 83 7.55 20.25 3.67
C ARG A 83 6.34 19.31 3.78
N GLY A 84 5.94 18.62 2.70
CA GLY A 84 4.76 17.76 2.68
C GLY A 84 5.03 16.33 2.19
N ILE A 85 6.29 15.99 1.93
CA ILE A 85 6.71 14.72 1.33
C ILE A 85 8.04 14.34 1.98
N ASP A 86 8.14 13.13 2.52
CA ASP A 86 9.39 12.57 3.03
C ASP A 86 9.44 11.08 2.71
N ILE A 87 10.04 10.74 1.57
CA ILE A 87 10.05 9.39 1.01
C ILE A 87 11.49 8.92 0.82
N VAL A 88 11.79 7.69 1.25
CA VAL A 88 13.11 7.07 1.04
C VAL A 88 12.92 5.67 0.50
N VAL A 89 13.26 5.47 -0.77
CA VAL A 89 12.90 4.28 -1.53
C VAL A 89 14.02 3.79 -2.43
N THR A 90 13.93 2.53 -2.82
CA THR A 90 14.85 1.92 -3.80
C THR A 90 14.77 2.61 -5.18
N PRO A 91 15.85 2.61 -5.98
CA PRO A 91 15.87 3.25 -7.31
C PRO A 91 14.77 2.83 -8.29
N ASP A 92 14.25 1.61 -8.15
CA ASP A 92 13.21 0.98 -8.96
C ASP A 92 11.79 1.14 -8.39
N HIS A 93 11.64 1.96 -7.36
CA HIS A 93 10.38 2.25 -6.69
C HIS A 93 9.43 3.13 -7.51
N HIS A 94 8.12 2.86 -7.43
CA HIS A 94 7.09 3.61 -8.16
C HIS A 94 6.12 4.33 -7.21
N PHE A 95 5.88 5.60 -7.50
CA PHE A 95 5.04 6.47 -6.69
C PHE A 95 3.61 6.48 -7.18
N THR A 96 2.65 6.46 -6.27
CA THR A 96 1.24 6.71 -6.58
C THR A 96 1.02 8.23 -6.60
N VAL A 97 0.80 8.85 -7.76
CA VAL A 97 0.61 10.31 -7.92
C VAL A 97 -0.75 10.65 -8.57
N LEU A 98 -1.16 11.91 -8.47
CA LEU A 98 -2.32 12.53 -9.10
C LEU A 98 -1.79 13.70 -9.93
N ARG A 99 -2.10 13.76 -11.23
CA ARG A 99 -1.59 14.83 -12.12
C ARG A 99 -2.69 15.83 -12.47
N ARG A 100 -2.41 17.12 -12.33
CA ARG A 100 -3.26 18.19 -12.88
C ARG A 100 -3.01 18.31 -14.39
N VAL A 101 -4.07 18.20 -15.19
CA VAL A 101 -4.04 18.40 -16.66
C VAL A 101 -4.62 19.80 -16.96
N PHE A 102 -4.07 20.52 -17.93
CA PHE A 102 -4.50 21.90 -18.26
C PHE A 102 -5.93 21.95 -18.84
N LYS A 103 -6.55 23.14 -18.73
CA LYS A 103 -7.98 23.53 -18.88
C LYS A 103 -8.83 22.91 -20.03
N ARG A 104 -8.27 22.19 -21.01
CA ARG A 104 -9.01 21.65 -22.18
C ARG A 104 -9.51 20.20 -22.01
N ASP A 105 -8.95 19.41 -21.09
CA ASP A 105 -9.40 18.02 -20.79
C ASP A 105 -9.97 17.91 -19.35
N LYS A 106 -11.25 18.26 -19.15
CA LYS A 106 -11.89 18.23 -17.82
C LYS A 106 -11.99 16.82 -17.22
N GLU A 107 -12.04 15.76 -18.04
CA GLU A 107 -12.27 14.37 -17.62
C GLU A 107 -11.03 13.66 -17.01
N ASP A 108 -9.82 14.18 -17.22
CA ASP A 108 -8.55 13.56 -16.81
C ASP A 108 -7.86 14.30 -15.63
N ASN A 109 -8.54 15.28 -15.05
CA ASN A 109 -8.03 16.05 -13.92
C ASN A 109 -8.08 15.21 -12.63
N ASN A 110 -6.93 15.05 -11.96
CA ASN A 110 -6.79 14.31 -10.69
C ASN A 110 -6.93 12.76 -10.75
N LYS A 111 -6.77 12.11 -11.91
CA LYS A 111 -6.68 10.63 -11.98
C LYS A 111 -5.34 10.08 -11.44
N LEU A 112 -5.39 8.90 -10.80
CA LEU A 112 -4.26 8.15 -10.20
C LEU A 112 -3.25 7.68 -11.27
N LYS A 113 -1.94 7.90 -11.04
CA LYS A 113 -0.84 7.61 -11.98
C LYS A 113 0.33 6.99 -11.20
N LEU A 114 0.98 5.95 -11.73
CA LEU A 114 2.20 5.38 -11.13
C LEU A 114 3.43 5.88 -11.90
N ILE A 115 4.42 6.48 -11.21
CA ILE A 115 5.59 7.13 -11.85
C ILE A 115 6.91 6.70 -11.19
N GLY A 116 7.99 6.51 -11.99
CA GLY A 116 9.35 6.15 -11.54
C GLY A 116 10.36 7.32 -11.53
N TYR A 117 11.61 7.08 -11.09
CA TYR A 117 12.66 8.10 -10.83
C TYR A 117 13.84 8.09 -11.84
N LYS A 118 14.48 9.27 -12.09
CA LYS A 118 15.82 9.41 -12.74
C LYS A 118 16.64 10.63 -12.22
N SER A 119 17.96 10.60 -12.45
CA SER A 119 19.01 11.50 -11.91
C SER A 119 19.63 12.43 -12.98
N ARG A 120 20.14 13.60 -12.54
CA ARG A 120 20.52 14.83 -13.28
C ARG A 120 21.54 14.76 -14.44
N LYS A 121 22.11 13.61 -14.81
CA LYS A 121 23.25 13.54 -15.76
C LYS A 121 22.90 13.30 -17.24
N GLU A 122 21.64 13.23 -17.64
CA GLU A 122 21.24 12.98 -19.03
C GLU A 122 20.17 14.01 -19.48
N ARG A 123 20.52 14.92 -20.38
CA ARG A 123 19.65 16.01 -20.84
C ARG A 123 18.60 15.49 -21.85
N LYS A 124 17.30 15.59 -21.47
CA LYS A 124 16.02 15.44 -22.24
C LYS A 124 15.68 14.00 -22.73
N ILE A 125 14.49 13.38 -22.58
CA ILE A 125 13.06 13.78 -22.42
C ILE A 125 12.23 12.77 -21.56
N VAL A 126 11.49 13.31 -20.57
CA VAL A 126 10.15 13.00 -19.98
C VAL A 126 9.69 11.55 -19.67
N THR A 127 9.91 11.10 -18.42
CA THR A 127 9.11 10.05 -17.71
C THR A 127 9.05 10.28 -16.18
N GLU A 128 9.08 11.54 -15.72
CA GLU A 128 9.32 11.92 -14.30
C GLU A 128 8.05 12.32 -13.52
N ILE A 129 8.19 12.36 -12.17
CA ILE A 129 7.35 13.19 -11.31
C ILE A 129 7.59 14.65 -11.72
N ASN A 130 6.59 15.23 -12.36
CA ASN A 130 6.57 16.59 -12.86
C ASN A 130 6.22 17.55 -11.71
N ALA A 131 6.62 18.82 -11.81
CA ALA A 131 6.13 19.88 -10.93
C ALA A 131 4.60 19.87 -10.79
N ASN A 132 3.86 19.51 -11.84
CA ASN A 132 2.38 19.45 -11.85
C ASN A 132 1.78 18.17 -11.22
N ASP A 133 2.60 17.27 -10.68
CA ASP A 133 2.14 16.10 -9.94
C ASP A 133 1.91 16.39 -8.47
N PHE A 134 0.99 15.62 -7.91
CA PHE A 134 0.64 15.60 -6.51
C PHE A 134 0.72 14.18 -5.98
N LEU A 135 1.23 13.97 -4.77
CA LEU A 135 1.05 12.69 -4.08
C LEU A 135 -0.30 12.71 -3.36
N PRO A 136 -1.16 11.69 -3.51
CA PRO A 136 -2.34 11.54 -2.67
C PRO A 136 -1.88 11.37 -1.23
N ARG A 137 -2.43 12.22 -0.37
CA ARG A 137 -2.24 12.23 1.08
C ARG A 137 -3.49 11.74 1.81
N GLY A 138 -4.62 11.65 1.09
CA GLY A 138 -5.86 11.02 1.51
C GLY A 138 -6.84 10.84 0.36
N GLY A 139 -8.00 10.24 0.63
CA GLY A 139 -9.00 9.91 -0.38
C GLY A 139 -10.42 9.82 0.18
N LYS A 140 -11.38 9.49 -0.68
CA LYS A 140 -12.80 9.36 -0.32
C LYS A 140 -13.00 8.14 0.58
N TRP A 141 -13.38 8.38 1.82
CA TRP A 141 -13.72 7.35 2.80
C TRP A 141 -15.24 7.16 2.83
N GLY A 142 -15.70 5.91 2.72
CA GLY A 142 -17.14 5.59 2.77
C GLY A 142 -17.69 5.61 4.20
N GLY A 143 -16.90 5.09 5.15
CA GLY A 143 -17.31 4.94 6.55
C GLY A 143 -18.51 4.01 6.77
N VAL A 144 -18.87 3.84 8.04
CA VAL A 144 -20.09 3.15 8.46
C VAL A 144 -21.02 4.21 9.04
N ASP A 145 -22.08 4.55 8.31
CA ASP A 145 -23.04 5.55 8.77
C ASP A 145 -23.80 5.02 9.99
N ASN A 146 -23.66 5.72 11.10
CA ASN A 146 -24.41 5.47 12.31
C ASN A 146 -24.87 6.82 12.87
N LYS A 147 -26.16 7.09 12.71
CA LYS A 147 -26.78 8.37 13.10
C LYS A 147 -26.90 8.57 14.61
N SER A 148 -26.72 7.50 15.39
CA SER A 148 -26.89 7.55 16.83
C SER A 148 -25.82 6.77 17.58
N PHE A 149 -25.25 7.39 18.61
CA PHE A 149 -24.43 6.71 19.58
C PHE A 149 -25.31 6.06 20.66
N ASN A 150 -24.95 4.83 21.03
CA ASN A 150 -25.66 4.05 22.01
C ASN A 150 -24.82 3.92 23.28
N LEU A 151 -25.28 4.55 24.37
CA LEU A 151 -24.68 4.37 25.68
C LEU A 151 -25.37 3.23 26.43
N SER A 152 -24.58 2.19 26.73
CA SER A 152 -25.04 0.96 27.39
C SER A 152 -25.73 1.22 28.73
N LYS A 153 -26.65 0.35 29.11
CA LYS A 153 -27.33 0.37 30.41
C LYS A 153 -26.30 0.14 31.53
N THR A 154 -26.42 0.86 32.64
CA THR A 154 -25.70 0.56 33.89
C THR A 154 -26.63 0.72 35.09
N ASP A 155 -26.57 -0.22 36.04
CA ASP A 155 -27.39 -0.28 37.24
C ASP A 155 -28.88 0.08 36.99
N LYS A 156 -29.28 1.29 37.42
CA LYS A 156 -30.64 1.85 37.34
C LYS A 156 -30.92 2.71 36.10
N ASN A 157 -29.91 3.07 35.30
CA ASN A 157 -30.07 3.97 34.16
C ASN A 157 -30.46 3.21 32.89
N LYS A 158 -31.55 3.62 32.25
CA LYS A 158 -31.95 3.10 30.93
C LYS A 158 -30.88 3.44 29.88
N ARG A 159 -30.87 2.64 28.81
CA ARG A 159 -30.09 2.88 27.59
C ARG A 159 -30.36 4.29 27.06
N LYS A 160 -29.32 5.05 26.73
CA LYS A 160 -29.45 6.39 26.15
C LYS A 160 -29.03 6.37 24.69
N LEU A 161 -29.92 6.81 23.81
CA LEU A 161 -29.62 7.04 22.40
C LEU A 161 -29.28 8.51 22.23
N ILE A 162 -28.09 8.81 21.72
CA ILE A 162 -27.58 10.16 21.56
C ILE A 162 -27.34 10.38 20.08
N ASP A 163 -27.73 11.55 19.54
CA ASP A 163 -27.39 11.92 18.17
C ASP A 163 -25.87 11.85 17.96
N MET A 164 -25.44 11.23 16.85
CA MET A 164 -24.01 10.99 16.62
C MET A 164 -23.23 12.30 16.46
N LYS A 165 -23.81 13.36 15.91
CA LYS A 165 -23.13 14.66 15.78
C LYS A 165 -22.87 15.27 17.15
N LEU A 166 -23.87 15.24 18.04
CA LEU A 166 -23.71 15.68 19.43
C LEU A 166 -22.67 14.83 20.15
N TRP A 167 -22.70 13.52 19.92
CA TRP A 167 -21.78 12.60 20.56
C TRP A 167 -20.33 12.81 20.14
N VAL A 168 -20.04 12.88 18.83
CA VAL A 168 -18.66 13.11 18.36
C VAL A 168 -18.17 14.52 18.71
N SER A 169 -19.06 15.50 18.82
CA SER A 169 -18.74 16.83 19.34
C SER A 169 -18.26 16.75 20.80
N PHE A 170 -19.03 16.04 21.64
CA PHE A 170 -18.69 15.83 23.05
C PHE A 170 -17.41 15.01 23.22
N LEU A 171 -17.27 13.94 22.44
CA LEU A 171 -16.08 13.09 22.49
C LEU A 171 -14.84 13.89 22.07
N GLY A 172 -14.94 14.75 21.06
CA GLY A 172 -13.82 15.59 20.62
C GLY A 172 -13.31 16.50 21.74
N ILE A 173 -14.21 17.24 22.40
CA ILE A 173 -13.80 18.09 23.52
C ILE A 173 -13.34 17.28 24.73
N PHE A 174 -13.94 16.11 25.00
CA PHE A 174 -13.49 15.24 26.10
C PHE A 174 -12.09 14.66 25.85
N LEU A 175 -11.80 14.23 24.63
CA LEU A 175 -10.47 13.73 24.28
C LEU A 175 -9.40 14.80 24.40
N SER A 176 -9.76 16.08 24.23
CA SER A 176 -8.86 17.19 24.53
C SER A 176 -8.82 17.54 26.01
N GLU A 177 -9.88 18.17 26.50
CA GLU A 177 -9.95 18.85 27.81
C GLU A 177 -10.57 18.01 28.92
N GLY A 178 -11.03 16.79 28.58
CA GLY A 178 -11.78 15.92 29.47
C GLY A 178 -10.92 15.08 30.40
N SER A 179 -11.43 14.85 31.60
CA SER A 179 -10.90 13.89 32.57
C SER A 179 -12.03 13.21 33.34
N VAL A 180 -11.73 12.05 33.91
CA VAL A 180 -12.64 11.32 34.79
C VAL A 180 -11.98 11.08 36.14
N TYR A 181 -12.77 11.13 37.21
CA TYR A 181 -12.29 10.90 38.57
C TYR A 181 -13.38 10.22 39.41
N TYR A 182 -13.00 9.21 40.18
CA TYR A 182 -13.88 8.59 41.17
C TYR A 182 -13.48 9.09 42.55
N ASP A 183 -14.43 9.69 43.27
CA ASP A 183 -14.25 10.14 44.64
C ASP A 183 -14.70 9.03 45.59
N GLU A 184 -13.74 8.30 46.16
CA GLU A 184 -13.99 7.17 47.06
C GLU A 184 -14.74 7.59 48.33
N LYS A 185 -14.44 8.79 48.87
CA LYS A 185 -15.06 9.29 50.10
C LYS A 185 -16.53 9.63 49.89
N LYS A 186 -16.89 10.14 48.71
CA LYS A 186 -18.27 10.54 48.37
C LYS A 186 -19.03 9.50 47.53
N GLY A 187 -18.38 8.40 47.13
CA GLY A 187 -18.94 7.42 46.19
C GLY A 187 -19.36 8.05 44.85
N SER A 188 -18.68 9.11 44.40
CA SER A 188 -19.16 9.96 43.29
C SER A 188 -18.33 9.83 42.01
N TYR A 189 -19.03 9.66 40.88
CA TYR A 189 -18.42 9.50 39.55
C TYR A 189 -18.39 10.84 38.81
N ARG A 190 -17.23 11.47 38.75
CA ARG A 190 -17.05 12.82 38.21
C ARG A 190 -16.41 12.80 36.83
N ILE A 191 -17.02 13.50 35.89
CA ILE A 191 -16.46 13.83 34.58
C ILE A 191 -16.23 15.35 34.55
N THR A 192 -15.03 15.77 34.18
CA THR A 192 -14.66 17.20 34.13
C THR A 192 -14.23 17.56 32.72
N ILE A 193 -14.69 18.70 32.21
CA ILE A 193 -14.13 19.36 31.02
C ILE A 193 -13.51 20.67 31.49
N SER A 194 -12.19 20.78 31.39
CA SER A 194 -11.44 21.96 31.81
C SER A 194 -11.49 23.03 30.71
N GLN A 195 -12.07 24.19 30.98
CA GLN A 195 -12.03 25.32 30.06
C GLN A 195 -12.25 26.60 30.84
N TYR A 196 -11.24 27.46 30.89
CA TYR A 196 -11.33 28.72 31.60
C TYR A 196 -12.24 29.70 30.86
N GLU A 197 -13.23 30.26 31.54
CA GLU A 197 -14.22 31.16 30.95
C GLU A 197 -13.57 32.42 30.36
N ASN A 198 -12.60 32.99 31.08
CA ASN A 198 -11.89 34.22 30.67
C ASN A 198 -10.84 33.98 29.56
N ALA A 199 -10.36 32.76 29.38
CA ALA A 199 -9.35 32.47 28.35
C ALA A 199 -9.95 32.51 26.93
N SER A 200 -11.24 32.16 26.79
CA SER A 200 -11.98 32.30 25.52
C SER A 200 -13.48 32.17 25.76
N GLN A 201 -14.15 33.31 25.93
CA GLN A 201 -15.59 33.35 26.22
C GLN A 201 -16.43 32.66 25.12
N SER A 202 -15.98 32.75 23.87
CA SER A 202 -16.62 32.07 22.72
C SER A 202 -16.53 30.53 22.83
N ARG A 203 -15.36 29.98 23.19
CA ARG A 203 -15.18 28.53 23.37
C ARG A 203 -16.03 28.01 24.53
N TYR A 204 -15.99 28.69 25.67
CA TYR A 204 -16.76 28.32 26.85
C TYR A 204 -18.28 28.26 26.54
N LYS A 205 -18.82 29.29 25.85
CA LYS A 205 -20.22 29.32 25.42
C LYS A 205 -20.58 28.17 24.47
N LYS A 206 -19.70 27.81 23.53
CA LYS A 206 -19.92 26.67 22.62
C LYS A 206 -20.01 25.34 23.37
N ILE A 207 -19.08 25.09 24.30
CA ILE A 207 -19.09 23.87 25.12
C ILE A 207 -20.34 23.82 25.99
N TYR A 208 -20.72 24.93 26.62
CA TYR A 208 -21.94 25.01 27.43
C TYR A 208 -23.20 24.63 26.63
N TYR A 209 -23.36 25.17 25.42
CA TYR A 209 -24.52 24.87 24.57
C TYR A 209 -24.53 23.42 24.08
N LEU A 210 -23.36 22.85 23.78
CA LEU A 210 -23.24 21.42 23.48
C LEU A 210 -23.70 20.56 24.66
N LEU A 211 -23.20 20.84 25.88
CA LEU A 211 -23.56 20.07 27.07
C LEU A 211 -25.04 20.15 27.40
N LYS A 212 -25.70 21.30 27.17
CA LYS A 212 -27.15 21.46 27.32
C LYS A 212 -27.98 20.53 26.41
N LYS A 213 -27.46 20.15 25.25
CA LYS A 213 -28.14 19.24 24.32
C LYS A 213 -27.96 17.77 24.66
N LEU A 214 -27.02 17.44 25.54
CA LEU A 214 -26.78 16.06 25.94
C LEU A 214 -27.71 15.65 27.08
N PRO A 215 -28.06 14.36 27.19
CA PRO A 215 -28.99 13.86 28.20
C PRO A 215 -28.32 13.70 29.59
N PHE A 216 -27.35 14.56 29.92
CA PHE A 216 -26.57 14.50 31.15
C PHE A 216 -26.69 15.83 31.91
N ARG A 217 -26.93 15.73 33.22
CA ARG A 217 -26.89 16.90 34.10
C ARG A 217 -25.44 17.32 34.32
N PHE A 218 -25.19 18.63 34.29
CA PHE A 218 -23.87 19.19 34.52
C PHE A 218 -23.97 20.50 35.31
N SER A 219 -22.90 20.83 36.02
CA SER A 219 -22.69 22.12 36.67
C SER A 219 -21.55 22.88 35.99
N ARG A 220 -21.61 24.21 36.05
CA ARG A 220 -20.62 25.12 35.49
C ARG A 220 -19.84 25.81 36.60
N PHE A 221 -18.57 26.11 36.34
CA PHE A 221 -17.70 26.91 37.21
C PHE A 221 -16.68 27.68 36.36
N LYS A 222 -15.98 28.64 36.96
CA LYS A 222 -15.04 29.54 36.24
C LYS A 222 -13.98 28.81 35.40
N THR A 223 -13.60 27.60 35.83
CA THR A 223 -12.53 26.81 35.21
C THR A 223 -13.03 25.62 34.38
N GLY A 224 -14.36 25.48 34.17
CA GLY A 224 -14.90 24.44 33.30
C GLY A 224 -16.30 23.92 33.67
N PHE A 225 -16.54 22.64 33.36
CA PHE A 225 -17.82 21.95 33.52
C PHE A 225 -17.63 20.61 34.23
N LYS A 226 -18.59 20.24 35.08
CA LYS A 226 -18.61 18.97 35.83
C LYS A 226 -19.91 18.23 35.56
N CYS A 227 -19.82 16.97 35.23
CA CYS A 227 -20.95 16.06 35.07
C CYS A 227 -20.82 14.91 36.07
N TYR A 228 -21.94 14.53 36.68
CA TYR A 228 -22.03 13.40 37.60
C TYR A 228 -22.89 12.31 36.96
N SER A 229 -22.25 11.26 36.46
CA SER A 229 -22.94 10.17 35.79
C SER A 229 -22.07 8.92 35.81
N LYS A 230 -22.44 7.91 36.60
CA LYS A 230 -21.78 6.61 36.62
C LYS A 230 -21.76 5.99 35.22
N GLN A 231 -22.89 6.03 34.51
CA GLN A 231 -23.03 5.49 33.16
C GLN A 231 -22.03 6.11 32.16
N LEU A 232 -21.89 7.44 32.19
CA LEU A 232 -20.97 8.14 31.30
C LEU A 232 -19.51 7.92 31.73
N TYR A 233 -19.25 7.93 33.04
CA TYR A 233 -17.93 7.66 33.61
C TYR A 233 -17.40 6.29 33.19
N GLU A 234 -18.19 5.22 33.33
CA GLU A 234 -17.76 3.86 32.97
C GLU A 234 -17.34 3.77 31.51
N TYR A 235 -18.09 4.42 30.62
CA TYR A 235 -17.72 4.48 29.21
C TYR A 235 -16.45 5.31 28.99
N LEU A 236 -16.31 6.48 29.63
CA LEU A 236 -15.19 7.38 29.39
C LEU A 236 -13.87 6.94 30.05
N LYS A 237 -13.94 6.17 31.15
CA LYS A 237 -12.78 5.60 31.84
C LYS A 237 -11.88 4.77 30.93
N GLN A 238 -12.46 4.14 29.91
CA GLN A 238 -11.70 3.32 28.95
C GLN A 238 -10.66 4.12 28.15
N PHE A 239 -10.83 5.44 28.01
CA PHE A 239 -9.90 6.29 27.26
C PHE A 239 -8.66 6.69 28.07
N GLY A 240 -8.55 6.24 29.33
CA GLY A 240 -7.37 6.47 30.15
C GLY A 240 -7.15 7.94 30.51
N ILE A 241 -5.91 8.24 30.92
CA ILE A 241 -5.45 9.58 31.28
C ILE A 241 -4.74 10.23 30.09
N CYS A 242 -4.29 11.48 30.26
CA CYS A 242 -3.72 12.35 29.22
C CYS A 242 -2.84 11.63 28.17
N TYR A 243 -1.90 10.78 28.59
CA TYR A 243 -0.94 10.10 27.72
C TYR A 243 -1.49 8.85 27.01
N ASP A 244 -2.58 8.28 27.52
CA ASP A 244 -3.15 7.01 27.04
C ASP A 244 -4.39 7.21 26.16
N LYS A 245 -4.86 8.46 26.02
CA LYS A 245 -6.04 8.81 25.23
C LYS A 245 -5.96 8.25 23.81
N PHE A 246 -7.11 7.85 23.28
CA PHE A 246 -7.20 7.27 21.93
C PHE A 246 -8.60 7.45 21.34
N ILE A 247 -8.71 7.31 20.02
CA ILE A 247 -9.99 7.36 19.32
C ILE A 247 -10.44 5.92 19.03
N PRO A 248 -11.60 5.51 19.54
CA PRO A 248 -12.03 4.13 19.40
C PRO A 248 -12.38 3.82 17.95
N LYS A 249 -12.17 2.57 17.54
CA LYS A 249 -12.24 2.15 16.14
C LYS A 249 -13.60 2.43 15.48
N ASN A 250 -14.69 2.21 16.21
CA ASN A 250 -16.05 2.51 15.74
C ASN A 250 -16.25 3.99 15.39
N ILE A 251 -15.54 4.90 16.08
CA ILE A 251 -15.55 6.33 15.77
C ILE A 251 -14.63 6.63 14.59
N LYS A 252 -13.42 6.04 14.53
CA LYS A 252 -12.50 6.21 13.40
C LYS A 252 -13.06 5.73 12.06
N ASP A 253 -14.01 4.81 12.08
CA ASP A 253 -14.65 4.26 10.88
C ASP A 253 -15.94 5.01 10.48
N LEU A 254 -16.30 6.11 11.16
CA LEU A 254 -17.44 6.94 10.76
C LEU A 254 -17.22 7.64 9.40
N PRO A 255 -18.30 8.08 8.73
CA PRO A 255 -18.22 8.90 7.53
C PRO A 255 -17.46 10.22 7.76
N PRO A 256 -16.86 10.80 6.69
CA PRO A 256 -16.10 12.06 6.77
C PRO A 256 -16.85 13.22 7.43
N GLU A 257 -18.18 13.29 7.31
CA GLU A 257 -19.00 14.31 7.98
C GLU A 257 -18.78 14.31 9.50
N PHE A 258 -18.97 13.16 10.14
CA PHE A 258 -18.80 13.02 11.59
C PHE A 258 -17.33 13.15 12.01
N LEU A 259 -16.41 12.63 11.21
CA LEU A 259 -14.97 12.78 11.48
C LEU A 259 -14.54 14.25 11.44
N ASN A 260 -15.06 15.06 10.51
CA ASN A 260 -14.79 16.49 10.48
C ASN A 260 -15.33 17.20 11.74
N ILE A 261 -16.54 16.86 12.20
CA ILE A 261 -17.08 17.39 13.46
C ILE A 261 -16.14 17.02 14.63
N LEU A 262 -15.73 15.76 14.73
CA LEU A 262 -14.80 15.32 15.76
C LEU A 262 -13.49 16.13 15.74
N ILE A 263 -12.89 16.29 14.55
CA ILE A 263 -11.65 17.05 14.34
C ILE A 263 -11.82 18.50 14.79
N ASP A 264 -12.91 19.16 14.38
CA ASP A 264 -13.17 20.57 14.71
C ASP A 264 -13.30 20.76 16.24
N TRP A 265 -13.93 19.82 16.95
CA TRP A 265 -14.05 19.86 18.41
C TRP A 265 -12.78 19.50 19.17
N MET A 266 -11.95 18.60 18.64
CA MET A 266 -10.60 18.35 19.19
C MET A 266 -9.70 19.58 19.03
N ILE A 267 -9.75 20.25 17.88
CA ILE A 267 -9.02 21.51 17.65
C ILE A 267 -9.54 22.63 18.54
N LEU A 268 -10.84 22.66 18.85
CA LEU A 268 -11.43 23.66 19.75
C LEU A 268 -10.81 23.60 21.16
N GLY A 269 -10.49 22.39 21.63
CA GLY A 269 -9.81 22.15 22.91
C GLY A 269 -8.31 22.45 22.81
N ASP A 270 -7.53 21.52 22.27
CA ASP A 270 -6.06 21.57 22.28
C ASP A 270 -5.45 22.09 20.96
N GLY A 271 -6.12 22.99 20.27
CA GLY A 271 -5.69 23.47 18.96
C GLY A 271 -5.94 24.93 18.69
N SER A 272 -5.51 25.35 17.52
CA SER A 272 -5.81 26.67 16.98
C SER A 272 -5.83 26.62 15.46
N CYS A 273 -6.64 27.50 14.85
CA CYS A 273 -6.68 27.70 13.41
C CYS A 273 -6.39 29.16 13.10
N TYR A 274 -5.66 29.42 12.02
CA TYR A 274 -5.49 30.76 11.47
C TYR A 274 -5.59 30.74 9.96
N THR A 275 -6.00 31.86 9.39
CA THR A 275 -6.07 32.04 7.94
C THR A 275 -4.72 32.53 7.44
N GLY A 276 -4.01 31.71 6.66
CA GLY A 276 -2.74 32.11 6.06
C GLY A 276 -2.93 33.16 4.95
N LYS A 277 -1.82 33.77 4.51
CA LYS A 277 -1.77 34.81 3.46
C LYS A 277 -2.55 34.47 2.17
N ASN A 278 -2.69 33.18 1.84
CA ASN A 278 -3.42 32.70 0.66
C ASN A 278 -4.91 32.43 0.92
N ARG A 279 -5.50 32.98 1.99
CA ARG A 279 -6.88 32.71 2.46
C ARG A 279 -7.17 31.22 2.72
N LYS A 280 -6.12 30.44 3.01
CA LYS A 280 -6.25 29.03 3.36
C LYS A 280 -6.14 28.86 4.87
N GLU A 281 -7.12 28.21 5.46
CA GLU A 281 -7.12 27.84 6.86
C GLU A 281 -6.03 26.78 7.14
N ILE A 282 -5.20 27.06 8.14
CA ILE A 282 -4.19 26.15 8.66
C ILE A 282 -4.51 25.97 10.12
N CYS A 283 -4.67 24.72 10.55
CA CYS A 283 -4.91 24.39 11.94
C CYS A 283 -3.74 23.60 12.52
N THR A 284 -3.58 23.71 13.82
CA THR A 284 -2.61 22.95 14.61
C THR A 284 -3.35 22.29 15.77
N TYR A 285 -3.04 21.03 16.03
CA TYR A 285 -3.53 20.27 17.16
C TYR A 285 -2.33 19.74 17.97
N TYR A 286 -2.44 19.79 19.29
CA TYR A 286 -1.41 19.34 20.21
C TYR A 286 -1.87 18.13 21.01
N THR A 287 -0.98 17.17 21.23
CA THR A 287 -1.24 16.06 22.16
C THR A 287 0.07 15.49 22.69
N THR A 288 0.06 14.94 23.90
CA THR A 288 1.18 14.18 24.48
C THR A 288 0.97 12.67 24.38
N SER A 289 -0.19 12.22 23.87
CA SER A 289 -0.48 10.81 23.68
C SER A 289 -0.03 10.34 22.29
N ASP A 290 0.86 9.35 22.26
CA ASP A 290 1.28 8.68 21.04
C ASP A 290 0.11 8.04 20.30
N LYS A 291 -0.80 7.39 21.05
CA LYS A 291 -1.94 6.69 20.48
C LYS A 291 -2.98 7.66 19.95
N LEU A 292 -3.27 8.75 20.67
CA LEU A 292 -4.16 9.80 20.18
C LEU A 292 -3.60 10.46 18.93
N LYS A 293 -2.30 10.75 18.90
CA LYS A 293 -1.60 11.27 17.72
C LYS A 293 -1.81 10.35 16.51
N ASP A 294 -1.55 9.06 16.68
CA ASP A 294 -1.70 8.05 15.62
C ASP A 294 -3.13 7.92 15.10
N ASP A 295 -4.09 7.91 16.01
CA ASP A 295 -5.52 7.85 15.69
C ASP A 295 -6.01 9.14 15.02
N PHE A 296 -5.52 10.30 15.47
CA PHE A 296 -5.84 11.59 14.89
C PHE A 296 -5.32 11.67 13.44
N GLU A 297 -4.09 11.23 13.19
CA GLU A 297 -3.52 11.12 11.85
C GLU A 297 -4.38 10.24 10.92
N GLU A 298 -4.90 9.11 11.42
CA GLU A 298 -5.79 8.22 10.66
C GLU A 298 -7.12 8.90 10.29
N ILE A 299 -7.76 9.61 11.23
CA ILE A 299 -9.04 10.28 10.93
C ILE A 299 -8.86 11.50 10.03
N LEU A 300 -7.73 12.23 10.14
CA LEU A 300 -7.41 13.34 9.24
C LEU A 300 -7.34 12.84 7.79
N LEU A 301 -6.63 11.73 7.58
CA LEU A 301 -6.55 11.04 6.29
C LEU A 301 -7.93 10.67 5.73
N LYS A 302 -8.81 10.10 6.55
CA LYS A 302 -10.18 9.68 6.17
C LYS A 302 -11.12 10.87 5.94
N ALA A 303 -10.95 11.95 6.68
CA ALA A 303 -11.78 13.16 6.61
C ALA A 303 -11.34 14.15 5.50
N GLY A 304 -10.26 13.84 4.78
CA GLY A 304 -9.79 14.65 3.64
C GLY A 304 -8.81 15.76 4.00
N TRP A 305 -8.10 15.61 5.11
CA TRP A 305 -7.05 16.51 5.58
C TRP A 305 -5.66 15.97 5.26
N THR A 306 -4.73 16.88 5.02
CA THR A 306 -3.29 16.58 5.02
C THR A 306 -2.71 17.04 6.34
N TYR A 307 -1.78 16.28 6.89
CA TYR A 307 -1.08 16.64 8.12
C TYR A 307 0.44 16.56 7.95
N HIS A 308 1.14 17.23 8.86
CA HIS A 308 2.55 17.02 9.16
C HIS A 308 2.73 17.06 10.67
N THR A 309 3.27 15.97 11.23
CA THR A 309 3.49 15.81 12.67
C THR A 309 4.94 16.09 13.02
N VAL A 310 5.18 16.91 14.03
CA VAL A 310 6.51 17.20 14.57
C VAL A 310 6.48 16.94 16.08
N THR A 311 7.48 16.24 16.60
CA THR A 311 7.71 16.14 18.05
C THR A 311 8.41 17.40 18.50
N ARG A 312 7.80 18.19 19.40
CA ARG A 312 8.41 19.41 19.91
C ARG A 312 9.59 19.09 20.82
N THR A 313 10.73 19.72 20.55
CA THR A 313 11.91 19.62 21.42
C THR A 313 11.61 20.28 22.76
N LEU A 314 11.80 19.53 23.83
CA LEU A 314 11.57 19.98 25.19
C LEU A 314 12.70 20.92 25.60
N LYS A 315 12.34 22.16 25.96
CA LYS A 315 13.26 23.11 26.60
C LYS A 315 13.02 23.08 28.11
N ASP A 316 14.03 23.43 28.89
CA ASP A 316 13.84 23.72 30.31
C ASP A 316 12.83 24.87 30.43
N SER A 317 11.94 24.80 31.43
CA SER A 317 11.02 25.90 31.71
C SER A 317 10.81 26.05 33.19
N PHE A 318 10.39 27.25 33.59
CA PHE A 318 9.96 27.52 34.95
C PHE A 318 8.43 27.46 35.02
N ILE A 319 7.91 26.73 36.00
CA ILE A 319 6.49 26.80 36.39
C ILE A 319 6.48 27.20 37.86
N GLU A 320 5.88 28.34 38.18
CA GLU A 320 5.77 28.86 39.56
C GLU A 320 7.12 28.87 40.31
N GLY A 321 8.19 29.32 39.64
CA GLY A 321 9.55 29.41 40.22
C GLY A 321 10.32 28.08 40.26
N ARG A 322 9.71 26.94 39.88
CA ARG A 322 10.39 25.63 39.84
C ARG A 322 10.93 25.34 38.44
N LEU A 323 12.23 24.98 38.37
CA LEU A 323 12.85 24.53 37.13
C LEU A 323 12.36 23.11 36.77
N ILE A 324 11.65 23.01 35.65
CA ILE A 324 11.29 21.72 35.06
C ILE A 324 12.31 21.41 33.96
N LYS A 325 13.22 20.48 34.27
CA LYS A 325 14.21 19.96 33.33
C LYS A 325 13.52 19.27 32.14
N LYS A 326 14.07 19.45 30.94
CA LYS A 326 13.62 18.83 29.68
C LYS A 326 13.49 17.31 29.76
N GLU A 327 14.29 16.68 30.61
CA GLU A 327 14.37 15.22 30.85
C GLU A 327 13.10 14.67 31.50
N ASN A 328 12.40 15.52 32.27
CA ASN A 328 11.20 15.17 33.03
C ASN A 328 9.91 15.55 32.30
N LYS A 329 10.00 15.98 31.04
CA LYS A 329 8.85 16.41 30.25
C LYS A 329 8.46 15.33 29.26
N VAL A 330 7.15 15.13 29.09
CA VAL A 330 6.62 14.23 28.08
C VAL A 330 6.63 14.94 26.72
N PRO A 331 7.13 14.32 25.65
CA PRO A 331 7.15 14.92 24.32
C PRO A 331 5.74 15.31 23.87
N CYS A 332 5.61 16.53 23.36
CA CYS A 332 4.36 17.06 22.83
C CYS A 332 4.41 16.98 21.31
N PHE A 333 3.41 16.33 20.72
CA PHE A 333 3.22 16.25 19.27
C PHE A 333 2.47 17.47 18.79
N GLU A 334 3.05 18.16 17.82
CA GLU A 334 2.42 19.24 17.08
C GLU A 334 1.99 18.72 15.71
N ILE A 335 0.68 18.60 15.49
CA ILE A 335 0.10 18.12 14.25
C ILE A 335 -0.44 19.32 13.47
N ARG A 336 0.26 19.73 12.42
CA ARG A 336 -0.19 20.81 11.52
C ARG A 336 -1.03 20.23 10.41
N LEU A 337 -2.28 20.65 10.29
CA LEU A 337 -3.23 20.14 9.31
C LEU A 337 -3.76 21.23 8.37
N ARG A 338 -4.14 20.82 7.16
CA ARG A 338 -4.69 21.69 6.11
C ARG A 338 -5.78 20.96 5.35
N ARG A 339 -6.86 21.67 4.99
CA ARG A 339 -7.92 21.14 4.10
C ARG A 339 -7.39 20.97 2.69
N ASN A 340 -6.80 19.81 2.45
CA ASN A 340 -6.27 19.34 1.19
C ASN A 340 -6.07 17.83 1.33
N ASN A 341 -6.10 17.09 0.23
CA ASN A 341 -5.85 15.64 0.24
C ASN A 341 -4.65 15.24 -0.61
N LYS A 342 -3.80 16.20 -1.02
CA LYS A 342 -2.63 15.93 -1.88
C LYS A 342 -1.45 16.82 -1.54
N ALA A 343 -0.24 16.30 -1.64
CA ALA A 343 0.99 17.06 -1.50
C ALA A 343 1.55 17.41 -2.87
N HIS A 344 1.88 18.69 -3.10
CA HIS A 344 2.49 19.12 -4.36
C HIS A 344 3.94 18.64 -4.42
N VAL A 345 4.36 18.13 -5.57
CA VAL A 345 5.74 17.67 -5.77
C VAL A 345 6.65 18.79 -6.32
N LYS A 346 6.17 20.04 -6.36
CA LYS A 346 6.96 21.21 -6.76
C LYS A 346 8.03 21.48 -5.69
N PHE A 347 9.25 21.78 -6.12
CA PHE A 347 10.41 22.03 -5.24
C PHE A 347 10.82 20.86 -4.33
N LEU A 348 10.58 19.62 -4.79
CA LEU A 348 11.03 18.43 -4.09
C LEU A 348 12.56 18.31 -4.14
N HIS A 349 13.21 18.32 -2.97
CA HIS A 349 14.63 17.99 -2.85
C HIS A 349 14.84 16.52 -3.20
N ARG A 350 15.89 16.23 -3.97
CA ARG A 350 16.19 14.89 -4.48
C ARG A 350 17.63 14.55 -4.11
N SER A 351 17.80 13.62 -3.18
CA SER A 351 19.10 13.15 -2.69
C SER A 351 19.26 11.66 -2.97
N LYS A 352 20.51 11.21 -3.07
CA LYS A 352 20.85 9.80 -2.97
C LYS A 352 21.47 9.58 -1.60
N ILE A 353 20.96 8.61 -0.85
CA ILE A 353 21.49 8.25 0.47
C ILE A 353 22.05 6.85 0.36
N PHE A 354 23.33 6.68 0.63
CA PHE A 354 23.90 5.36 0.79
C PHE A 354 23.26 4.69 2.01
N TYR A 355 22.68 3.53 1.81
CA TYR A 355 21.96 2.79 2.82
C TYR A 355 22.37 1.33 2.71
N LYS A 356 22.72 0.74 3.85
CA LYS A 356 22.98 -0.69 4.01
C LYS A 356 22.07 -1.21 5.10
N GLY A 357 21.05 -1.95 4.70
CA GLY A 357 20.02 -2.45 5.61
C GLY A 357 18.83 -3.01 4.85
N LYS A 358 17.74 -3.27 5.56
CA LYS A 358 16.57 -3.89 4.96
C LYS A 358 15.67 -2.88 4.26
N VAL A 359 14.98 -3.34 3.22
CA VAL A 359 13.88 -2.65 2.53
C VAL A 359 12.69 -3.61 2.46
N PHE A 360 11.48 -3.06 2.41
CA PHE A 360 10.26 -3.87 2.42
C PHE A 360 9.23 -3.45 1.37
N CYS A 361 8.33 -4.36 1.03
CA CYS A 361 7.17 -4.10 0.19
C CYS A 361 6.03 -5.05 0.58
N LEU A 362 4.79 -4.68 0.26
CA LEU A 362 3.64 -5.54 0.49
C LEU A 362 3.04 -6.01 -0.84
N GLN A 363 2.80 -7.31 -0.94
CA GLN A 363 1.96 -7.88 -1.97
C GLN A 363 0.52 -7.90 -1.45
N LEU A 364 -0.37 -7.21 -2.15
CA LEU A 364 -1.75 -7.03 -1.72
C LEU A 364 -2.72 -7.69 -2.71
N SER A 365 -3.90 -8.06 -2.21
CA SER A 365 -4.90 -8.89 -2.93
C SER A 365 -5.62 -8.24 -4.14
N GLN A 366 -5.73 -6.92 -4.18
CA GLN A 366 -6.49 -6.14 -5.16
C GLN A 366 -5.67 -4.95 -5.69
N TYR A 367 -5.55 -3.87 -4.92
CA TYR A 367 -4.77 -2.67 -5.29
C TYR A 367 -3.29 -2.84 -4.89
N HIS A 368 -2.37 -2.53 -5.80
CA HIS A 368 -0.93 -2.63 -5.55
C HIS A 368 -0.34 -1.32 -5.04
N ASN A 369 -1.06 -0.65 -4.14
CA ASN A 369 -0.55 0.47 -3.38
C ASN A 369 -1.01 0.42 -1.92
N PHE A 370 -0.25 1.02 -1.01
CA PHE A 370 -0.60 1.11 0.40
C PHE A 370 -0.14 2.45 1.00
N TYR A 371 -0.76 2.83 2.11
CA TYR A 371 -0.43 4.06 2.83
C TYR A 371 0.70 3.81 3.83
N VAL A 372 1.72 4.66 3.75
CA VAL A 372 2.88 4.67 4.65
C VAL A 372 3.08 6.05 5.24
N ARG A 373 3.74 6.16 6.39
CA ARG A 373 4.26 7.44 6.90
C ARG A 373 5.73 7.33 7.26
N ARG A 374 6.42 8.45 7.14
CA ARG A 374 7.78 8.62 7.63
C ARG A 374 7.95 10.05 8.12
N ASN A 375 8.62 10.26 9.26
CA ASN A 375 8.85 11.57 9.88
C ASN A 375 7.57 12.44 9.91
N GLY A 376 6.48 11.87 10.42
CA GLY A 376 5.19 12.57 10.55
C GLY A 376 4.49 12.91 9.23
N THR A 377 4.83 12.23 8.14
CA THR A 377 4.39 12.57 6.77
C THR A 377 3.87 11.32 6.04
N GLY A 378 2.54 11.20 5.87
CA GLY A 378 1.88 10.01 5.26
C GLY A 378 1.58 10.06 3.75
N TYR A 379 1.86 9.03 2.96
CA TYR A 379 1.66 8.99 1.49
C TYR A 379 1.36 7.58 0.96
N PHE A 380 0.89 7.46 -0.30
CA PHE A 380 0.67 6.16 -0.97
C PHE A 380 1.85 5.74 -1.89
N THR A 381 2.17 4.44 -1.92
CA THR A 381 3.35 3.82 -2.62
C THR A 381 2.95 2.58 -3.48
N GLY A 382 3.58 2.21 -4.64
CA GLY A 382 3.09 1.11 -5.55
C GLY A 382 4.03 0.35 -6.56
N ASN A 383 3.51 -0.58 -7.42
CA ASN A 383 4.22 -1.61 -8.28
C ASN A 383 3.83 -1.70 -9.81
N SER A 384 4.59 -2.47 -10.66
CA SER A 384 4.48 -2.63 -12.15
C SER A 384 3.28 -3.44 -12.73
N LEU A 385 2.75 -3.08 -13.91
CA LEU A 385 1.48 -3.63 -14.47
C LEU A 385 1.58 -4.58 -15.69
N ALA A 386 2.65 -4.51 -16.49
CA ALA A 386 2.78 -5.27 -17.74
C ALA A 386 4.22 -5.75 -17.99
N GLY A 387 4.36 -6.70 -18.91
CA GLY A 387 5.61 -7.34 -19.29
C GLY A 387 5.99 -8.55 -18.42
N PRO A 388 6.92 -9.38 -18.89
CA PRO A 388 7.31 -10.60 -18.19
C PRO A 388 8.14 -10.32 -16.94
N VAL A 389 8.30 -11.36 -16.12
CA VAL A 389 9.46 -11.50 -15.23
C VAL A 389 10.59 -12.04 -16.10
N THR A 390 11.75 -11.39 -16.03
CA THR A 390 12.94 -11.79 -16.77
C THR A 390 14.01 -12.17 -15.78
N ALA A 391 14.55 -13.39 -15.93
CA ALA A 391 15.72 -13.83 -15.20
C ALA A 391 16.85 -14.13 -16.17
N ALA A 392 18.06 -13.83 -15.74
CA ALA A 392 19.28 -14.23 -16.43
C ALA A 392 20.11 -15.14 -15.53
N VAL A 393 20.81 -16.07 -16.17
CA VAL A 393 21.89 -16.82 -15.54
C VAL A 393 23.19 -16.54 -16.28
N VAL A 394 24.27 -16.41 -15.53
CA VAL A 394 25.64 -16.26 -16.04
C VAL A 394 26.48 -17.37 -15.44
N ALA A 395 27.21 -18.12 -16.27
CA ALA A 395 28.08 -19.22 -15.88
C ALA A 395 29.50 -18.99 -16.39
N LEU A 396 30.49 -19.35 -15.57
CA LEU A 396 31.91 -19.21 -15.87
C LEU A 396 32.66 -20.49 -15.50
N LYS A 397 33.68 -20.83 -16.29
CA LYS A 397 34.66 -21.89 -15.97
C LYS A 397 35.87 -21.39 -15.17
N LYS A 398 36.18 -20.09 -15.29
CA LYS A 398 37.35 -19.45 -14.66
C LYS A 398 37.08 -17.99 -14.36
N GLU A 399 37.97 -17.37 -13.59
CA GLU A 399 37.88 -15.94 -13.27
C GLU A 399 37.97 -15.08 -14.54
N VAL A 400 37.07 -14.10 -14.67
CA VAL A 400 37.03 -13.15 -15.79
C VAL A 400 36.94 -11.74 -15.25
N LYS A 401 37.66 -10.79 -15.86
CA LYS A 401 37.61 -9.37 -15.51
C LYS A 401 36.87 -8.59 -16.59
N ILE A 402 35.74 -7.98 -16.23
CA ILE A 402 35.06 -6.97 -17.05
C ILE A 402 35.10 -5.63 -16.32
N LYS A 403 35.69 -4.62 -16.97
CA LYS A 403 35.75 -3.25 -16.43
C LYS A 403 34.35 -2.64 -16.38
N GLY A 404 34.05 -1.95 -15.27
CA GLY A 404 32.81 -1.17 -15.10
C GLY A 404 31.61 -1.95 -14.60
N VAL A 405 31.73 -3.25 -14.32
CA VAL A 405 30.66 -4.04 -13.70
C VAL A 405 30.51 -3.59 -12.23
N LYS A 406 29.48 -2.79 -12.00
CA LYS A 406 28.91 -2.38 -10.71
C LYS A 406 27.39 -2.65 -10.80
N ASP A 407 26.65 -2.48 -9.71
CA ASP A 407 25.19 -2.65 -9.66
C ASP A 407 24.47 -2.09 -10.91
N SER A 408 23.65 -2.92 -11.56
CA SER A 408 22.89 -2.57 -12.77
C SER A 408 21.94 -1.38 -12.60
N LYS A 409 21.58 -1.02 -11.36
CA LYS A 409 20.73 0.11 -10.99
C LYS A 409 21.53 1.40 -10.79
N LEU A 410 22.85 1.32 -10.63
CA LEU A 410 23.78 2.46 -10.61
C LEU A 410 24.31 2.83 -12.01
N LEU A 411 24.19 1.90 -12.97
CA LEU A 411 24.63 2.07 -14.36
C LEU A 411 23.55 2.71 -15.25
N SER A 412 23.95 3.60 -16.16
CA SER A 412 23.05 4.14 -17.18
C SER A 412 22.61 3.07 -18.18
N ALA A 413 21.56 3.33 -18.96
CA ALA A 413 21.13 2.42 -20.02
C ALA A 413 22.26 2.15 -21.02
N LYS A 414 23.00 3.19 -21.41
CA LYS A 414 24.17 3.09 -22.31
C LYS A 414 25.29 2.25 -21.69
N GLN A 415 25.63 2.47 -20.42
CA GLN A 415 26.66 1.70 -19.73
C GLN A 415 26.29 0.21 -19.60
N ARG A 416 25.01 -0.10 -19.32
CA ARG A 416 24.54 -1.49 -19.28
C ARG A 416 24.61 -2.17 -20.65
N GLU A 417 24.28 -1.45 -21.70
CA GLU A 417 24.38 -1.94 -23.09
C GLU A 417 25.84 -2.21 -23.48
N GLU A 418 26.78 -1.32 -23.12
CA GLU A 418 28.21 -1.53 -23.34
C GLU A 418 28.75 -2.75 -22.58
N ILE A 419 28.35 -2.92 -21.31
CA ILE A 419 28.74 -4.09 -20.52
C ILE A 419 28.10 -5.36 -21.10
N PHE A 420 26.83 -5.31 -21.48
CA PHE A 420 26.13 -6.44 -22.12
C PHE A 420 26.83 -6.86 -23.42
N LYS A 421 27.29 -5.91 -24.24
CA LYS A 421 28.10 -6.19 -25.44
C LYS A 421 29.40 -6.90 -25.08
N ARG A 422 30.15 -6.39 -24.09
CA ARG A 422 31.39 -7.04 -23.61
C ARG A 422 31.16 -8.45 -23.05
N VAL A 423 30.04 -8.70 -22.40
CA VAL A 423 29.67 -10.04 -21.91
C VAL A 423 29.33 -10.96 -23.09
N LYS A 424 28.59 -10.45 -24.09
CA LYS A 424 28.21 -11.20 -25.28
C LYS A 424 29.42 -11.60 -26.12
N ASP A 425 30.39 -10.71 -26.26
CA ASP A 425 31.58 -10.92 -27.11
C ASP A 425 32.68 -11.73 -26.39
N ASN A 426 32.50 -12.07 -25.11
CA ASN A 426 33.48 -12.80 -24.32
C ASN A 426 33.17 -14.31 -24.31
N PRO A 427 34.00 -15.16 -24.96
CA PRO A 427 33.74 -16.59 -25.07
C PRO A 427 33.89 -17.34 -23.74
N ALA A 428 34.52 -16.73 -22.73
CA ALA A 428 34.64 -17.32 -21.40
C ALA A 428 33.35 -17.20 -20.56
N ILE A 429 32.37 -16.42 -21.03
CA ILE A 429 31.11 -16.16 -20.32
C ILE A 429 29.94 -16.78 -21.05
N GLU A 430 29.38 -17.83 -20.47
CA GLU A 430 28.08 -18.32 -20.92
C GLU A 430 26.97 -17.61 -20.15
N TRP A 431 25.93 -17.20 -20.85
CA TRP A 431 24.75 -16.63 -20.22
C TRP A 431 23.49 -17.03 -20.97
N ARG A 432 22.37 -17.08 -20.24
CA ARG A 432 21.05 -17.39 -20.80
C ARG A 432 19.98 -16.55 -20.12
N VAL A 433 18.93 -16.24 -20.87
CA VAL A 433 17.80 -15.45 -20.40
C VAL A 433 16.50 -16.22 -20.61
N SER A 434 15.59 -16.08 -19.65
CA SER A 434 14.23 -16.56 -19.77
C SER A 434 13.23 -15.48 -19.37
N HIS A 435 12.18 -15.38 -20.19
CA HIS A 435 11.05 -14.50 -19.96
C HIS A 435 9.84 -15.35 -19.60
N ILE A 436 9.19 -15.05 -18.48
CA ILE A 436 7.92 -15.66 -18.10
C ILE A 436 6.83 -14.63 -18.34
N TYR A 437 6.03 -14.89 -19.36
CA TYR A 437 5.00 -13.96 -19.83
C TYR A 437 3.82 -13.85 -18.85
N PRO A 438 3.09 -12.73 -18.89
CA PRO A 438 1.91 -12.48 -18.07
C PRO A 438 0.88 -13.62 -18.04
N THR A 439 0.65 -14.29 -19.16
CA THR A 439 -0.25 -15.47 -19.23
C THR A 439 0.14 -16.57 -18.24
N VAL A 440 1.44 -16.79 -18.05
CA VAL A 440 1.97 -17.74 -17.07
C VAL A 440 1.98 -17.12 -15.68
N ILE A 441 2.41 -15.86 -15.52
CA ILE A 441 2.42 -15.13 -14.23
C ILE A 441 1.04 -15.14 -13.59
N ASP A 442 0.00 -14.82 -14.36
CA ASP A 442 -1.38 -14.80 -13.90
C ASP A 442 -1.85 -16.19 -13.45
N ARG A 443 -1.26 -17.27 -14.01
CA ARG A 443 -1.59 -18.66 -13.69
C ARG A 443 -0.94 -19.19 -12.44
N ILE A 444 0.36 -18.96 -12.30
CA ILE A 444 1.15 -19.59 -11.24
C ILE A 444 1.53 -18.60 -10.14
N ASN A 445 1.13 -17.33 -10.25
CA ASN A 445 1.58 -16.17 -9.47
C ASN A 445 3.02 -15.72 -9.79
N ILE A 446 3.34 -14.49 -9.37
CA ILE A 446 4.61 -13.82 -9.67
C ILE A 446 5.82 -14.51 -9.04
N TRP A 447 5.64 -15.24 -7.93
CA TRP A 447 6.74 -15.95 -7.26
C TRP A 447 7.08 -17.25 -7.99
N GLN A 448 6.10 -18.09 -8.28
CA GLN A 448 6.35 -19.31 -9.05
C GLN A 448 6.82 -18.96 -10.47
N ALA A 449 6.39 -17.82 -11.02
CA ALA A 449 6.95 -17.29 -12.25
C ALA A 449 8.43 -16.93 -12.12
N THR A 450 8.88 -16.31 -11.02
CA THR A 450 10.32 -16.09 -10.76
C THR A 450 11.07 -17.42 -10.68
N LEU A 451 10.61 -18.39 -9.90
CA LEU A 451 11.24 -19.71 -9.80
C LEU A 451 11.30 -20.45 -11.14
N LEU A 452 10.22 -20.35 -11.94
CA LEU A 452 10.18 -20.91 -13.29
C LEU A 452 11.15 -20.19 -14.23
N ALA A 453 11.31 -18.88 -14.10
CA ALA A 453 12.28 -18.09 -14.87
C ALA A 453 13.71 -18.57 -14.56
N TRP A 454 14.06 -18.70 -13.28
CA TRP A 454 15.35 -19.22 -12.84
C TRP A 454 15.60 -20.63 -13.39
N LYS A 455 14.65 -21.56 -13.19
CA LYS A 455 14.76 -22.96 -13.70
C LYS A 455 14.92 -23.02 -15.22
N ARG A 456 14.16 -22.22 -15.98
CA ARG A 456 14.27 -22.19 -17.45
C ARG A 456 15.57 -21.57 -17.92
N SER A 457 16.09 -20.55 -17.25
CA SER A 457 17.38 -19.95 -17.59
C SER A 457 18.51 -20.96 -17.36
N LEU A 458 18.49 -21.69 -16.24
CA LEU A 458 19.45 -22.75 -15.97
C LEU A 458 19.43 -23.87 -17.01
N LYS A 459 18.24 -24.40 -17.35
CA LYS A 459 18.09 -25.48 -18.33
C LYS A 459 18.62 -25.14 -19.73
N LYS A 460 18.79 -23.86 -20.05
CA LYS A 460 19.31 -23.40 -21.35
C LYS A 460 20.82 -23.31 -21.39
N LEU A 461 21.50 -23.36 -20.24
CA LEU A 461 22.97 -23.35 -20.21
C LEU A 461 23.48 -24.67 -20.77
N ALA A 462 24.49 -24.61 -21.62
CA ALA A 462 25.24 -25.77 -22.05
C ALA A 462 26.21 -26.21 -20.94
N LEU A 463 26.82 -25.26 -20.24
CA LEU A 463 27.59 -25.53 -19.04
C LEU A 463 26.67 -25.99 -17.91
N SER A 464 26.99 -27.14 -17.33
CA SER A 464 26.32 -27.65 -16.14
C SER A 464 26.98 -27.06 -14.90
N PRO A 465 26.40 -26.03 -14.23
CA PRO A 465 27.01 -25.46 -13.05
C PRO A 465 27.01 -26.46 -11.90
N ALA A 466 28.15 -26.61 -11.23
CA ALA A 466 28.28 -27.40 -10.01
C ALA A 466 27.90 -26.59 -8.76
N PHE A 467 27.89 -25.26 -8.87
CA PHE A 467 27.45 -24.34 -7.81
C PHE A 467 26.69 -23.13 -8.34
N LEU A 468 25.70 -22.67 -7.57
CA LEU A 468 24.83 -21.56 -7.91
C LEU A 468 24.81 -20.48 -6.83
N PHE A 469 25.09 -19.26 -7.22
CA PHE A 469 24.69 -18.07 -6.49
C PHE A 469 23.30 -17.62 -6.96
N LEU A 470 22.44 -17.28 -6.02
CA LEU A 470 21.09 -16.76 -6.29
C LEU A 470 20.94 -15.41 -5.60
N ASP A 471 20.41 -14.40 -6.28
CA ASP A 471 20.06 -13.16 -5.59
C ASP A 471 18.82 -13.36 -4.69
N GLY A 472 18.90 -12.86 -3.45
CA GLY A 472 17.86 -12.97 -2.44
C GLY A 472 18.12 -14.04 -1.38
N ASN A 473 17.05 -14.52 -0.73
CA ASN A 473 17.12 -15.43 0.43
C ASN A 473 16.52 -16.82 0.18
N GLN A 474 16.28 -17.18 -1.08
CA GLN A 474 15.58 -18.42 -1.45
C GLN A 474 16.47 -19.31 -2.32
N THR A 475 16.33 -20.61 -2.13
CA THR A 475 16.89 -21.62 -3.03
C THR A 475 15.86 -22.07 -4.06
N ILE A 476 16.32 -22.72 -5.12
CA ILE A 476 15.49 -23.41 -6.10
C ILE A 476 15.16 -24.80 -5.54
N PRO A 477 13.89 -25.08 -5.21
CA PRO A 477 13.52 -26.37 -4.64
C PRO A 477 13.73 -27.52 -5.63
N ARG A 478 14.17 -28.67 -5.08
CA ARG A 478 14.39 -29.94 -5.80
C ARG A 478 15.49 -29.87 -6.87
N LEU A 479 16.48 -29.00 -6.69
CA LEU A 479 17.67 -28.91 -7.54
C LEU A 479 18.87 -29.46 -6.78
N LYS A 480 19.56 -30.47 -7.34
CA LYS A 480 20.69 -31.19 -6.72
C LYS A 480 22.02 -30.42 -6.73
N ILE A 481 22.04 -29.22 -7.32
CA ILE A 481 23.23 -28.37 -7.42
C ILE A 481 23.41 -27.60 -6.11
N GLY A 482 24.66 -27.44 -5.65
CA GLY A 482 24.98 -26.61 -4.48
C GLY A 482 24.52 -25.17 -4.71
N GLN A 483 23.79 -24.60 -3.74
CA GLN A 483 23.16 -23.29 -3.89
C GLN A 483 23.51 -22.39 -2.71
N SER A 484 23.80 -21.13 -3.00
CA SER A 484 23.99 -20.08 -2.01
C SER A 484 23.11 -18.88 -2.35
N PRO A 485 21.97 -18.71 -1.66
CA PRO A 485 21.20 -17.48 -1.75
C PRO A 485 21.99 -16.36 -1.06
N ILE A 486 22.19 -15.25 -1.77
CA ILE A 486 22.90 -14.07 -1.30
C ILE A 486 21.96 -12.88 -1.39
N VAL A 487 21.60 -12.31 -0.25
CA VAL A 487 20.74 -11.13 -0.23
C VAL A 487 21.54 -9.89 -0.65
N GLY A 488 21.04 -9.18 -1.68
CA GLY A 488 21.76 -8.08 -2.33
C GLY A 488 23.01 -8.59 -3.06
N GLY A 489 22.89 -9.77 -3.67
CA GLY A 489 24.00 -10.47 -4.26
C GLY A 489 24.52 -9.81 -5.52
N ASP A 490 23.70 -9.06 -6.26
CA ASP A 490 24.09 -8.27 -7.43
C ASP A 490 25.16 -7.19 -7.15
N GLN A 491 25.35 -6.84 -5.88
CA GLN A 491 26.39 -5.91 -5.41
C GLN A 491 27.61 -6.59 -4.81
N LYS A 492 27.43 -7.81 -4.31
CA LYS A 492 28.46 -8.55 -3.55
C LYS A 492 29.17 -9.59 -4.40
N ILE A 493 28.47 -10.14 -5.39
CA ILE A 493 28.88 -11.26 -6.23
C ILE A 493 28.88 -10.77 -7.68
N PHE A 494 30.06 -10.80 -8.29
CA PHE A 494 30.26 -10.38 -9.68
C PHE A 494 29.34 -11.12 -10.66
N LEU A 495 29.15 -12.44 -10.49
CA LEU A 495 28.23 -13.23 -11.31
C LEU A 495 26.78 -12.74 -11.24
N LEU A 496 26.28 -12.40 -10.04
CA LEU A 496 24.93 -11.88 -9.84
C LEU A 496 24.79 -10.47 -10.42
N SER A 497 25.85 -9.66 -10.33
CA SER A 497 25.91 -8.34 -10.96
C SER A 497 25.76 -8.44 -12.49
N LEU A 498 26.47 -9.37 -13.13
CA LEU A 498 26.33 -9.63 -14.56
C LEU A 498 24.93 -10.14 -14.91
N ALA A 499 24.39 -11.06 -14.12
CA ALA A 499 23.04 -11.59 -14.32
C ALA A 499 21.98 -10.46 -14.24
N SER A 500 22.08 -9.56 -13.26
CA SER A 500 21.17 -8.42 -13.12
C SER A 500 21.18 -7.49 -14.34
N ILE A 501 22.38 -7.17 -14.85
CA ILE A 501 22.58 -6.34 -16.05
C ILE A 501 21.95 -7.02 -17.27
N ILE A 502 22.24 -8.30 -17.50
CA ILE A 502 21.74 -9.07 -18.65
C ILE A 502 20.22 -9.19 -18.59
N ALA A 503 19.65 -9.49 -17.42
CA ALA A 503 18.21 -9.59 -17.21
C ALA A 503 17.53 -8.25 -17.51
N LYS A 504 18.13 -7.14 -17.06
CA LYS A 504 17.63 -5.79 -17.27
C LYS A 504 17.65 -5.37 -18.74
N VAL A 505 18.79 -5.48 -19.41
CA VAL A 505 18.94 -5.14 -20.84
C VAL A 505 17.98 -5.98 -21.68
N SER A 506 17.90 -7.29 -21.42
CA SER A 506 17.03 -8.19 -22.17
C SER A 506 15.56 -7.87 -21.97
N ARG A 507 15.14 -7.54 -20.74
CA ARG A 507 13.76 -7.13 -20.47
C ARG A 507 13.44 -5.81 -21.16
N ASP A 508 14.33 -4.83 -21.09
CA ASP A 508 14.08 -3.49 -21.65
C ASP A 508 13.96 -3.55 -23.19
N ARG A 509 14.85 -4.28 -23.87
CA ARG A 509 14.77 -4.55 -25.31
C ARG A 509 13.49 -5.30 -25.70
N LEU A 510 13.03 -6.24 -24.88
CA LEU A 510 11.77 -6.93 -25.11
C LEU A 510 10.59 -5.96 -25.04
N MET A 511 10.56 -5.07 -24.05
CA MET A 511 9.48 -4.09 -23.93
C MET A 511 9.49 -3.06 -25.08
N GLU A 512 10.64 -2.74 -25.66
CA GLU A 512 10.76 -1.92 -26.88
C GLU A 512 10.23 -2.64 -28.13
N ARG A 513 10.44 -3.96 -28.23
CA ARG A 513 9.76 -4.77 -29.25
C ARG A 513 8.25 -4.80 -29.05
N MET A 514 7.80 -4.90 -27.80
CA MET A 514 6.37 -4.85 -27.49
C MET A 514 5.76 -3.48 -27.74
N ASP A 515 6.55 -2.41 -27.69
CA ASP A 515 6.13 -1.07 -28.13
C ASP A 515 5.77 -1.07 -29.61
N ARG A 516 6.61 -1.70 -30.45
CA ARG A 516 6.35 -1.82 -31.88
C ARG A 516 5.13 -2.67 -32.18
N LYS A 517 4.91 -3.76 -31.41
CA LYS A 517 3.73 -4.62 -31.55
C LYS A 517 2.45 -3.97 -31.01
N TYR A 518 2.56 -3.17 -29.96
CA TYR A 518 1.44 -2.49 -29.29
C TYR A 518 1.70 -0.98 -29.13
N PRO A 519 1.87 -0.23 -30.25
CA PRO A 519 2.24 1.18 -30.22
C PRO A 519 1.35 2.08 -29.35
N PRO A 520 0.02 1.87 -29.32
CA PRO A 520 -0.84 2.74 -28.51
C PRO A 520 -0.53 2.72 -27.01
N TYR A 521 0.17 1.70 -26.51
CA TYR A 521 0.43 1.54 -25.08
C TYR A 521 1.75 2.14 -24.61
N GLY A 522 2.78 2.27 -25.46
CA GLY A 522 4.00 3.02 -25.11
C GLY A 522 5.05 2.23 -24.31
N PHE A 523 4.98 0.89 -24.38
CA PHE A 523 5.83 -0.05 -23.67
C PHE A 523 7.34 0.20 -23.81
N GLY A 524 7.77 0.79 -24.92
CA GLY A 524 9.17 1.09 -25.18
C GLY A 524 9.66 2.25 -24.32
N ARG A 525 8.76 3.12 -23.87
CA ARG A 525 9.08 4.26 -23.01
C ARG A 525 9.05 3.87 -21.54
N HIS A 526 7.98 3.21 -21.13
CA HIS A 526 7.72 2.91 -19.72
C HIS A 526 7.85 1.43 -19.36
N LYS A 527 8.36 0.57 -20.24
CA LYS A 527 8.77 -0.82 -19.94
C LYS A 527 7.71 -1.66 -19.20
N GLY A 528 6.42 -1.40 -19.47
CA GLY A 528 5.25 -2.07 -18.87
C GLY A 528 4.79 -1.53 -17.51
N TYR A 529 5.40 -0.46 -17.00
CA TYR A 529 4.98 0.23 -15.79
C TYR A 529 3.72 1.08 -16.03
N GLY A 530 2.84 1.22 -15.03
CA GLY A 530 1.51 1.87 -15.14
C GLY A 530 1.53 3.40 -15.24
N THR A 531 2.21 3.94 -16.25
CA THR A 531 2.29 5.39 -16.47
C THR A 531 0.98 6.01 -16.94
N LYS A 532 0.86 7.34 -16.92
CA LYS A 532 -0.31 8.05 -17.46
C LYS A 532 -0.70 7.56 -18.87
N TYR A 533 0.29 7.52 -19.77
CA TYR A 533 0.09 7.11 -21.15
C TYR A 533 -0.40 5.66 -21.21
N HIS A 534 0.22 4.78 -20.42
CA HIS A 534 -0.14 3.37 -20.35
C HIS A 534 -1.54 3.13 -19.77
N LEU A 535 -1.92 3.86 -18.73
CA LEU A 535 -3.25 3.76 -18.10
C LEU A 535 -4.35 4.34 -18.99
N ALA A 536 -4.09 5.47 -19.68
CA ALA A 536 -5.00 6.03 -20.67
C ALA A 536 -5.16 5.07 -21.87
N ALA A 537 -4.07 4.44 -22.31
CA ALA A 537 -4.13 3.41 -23.33
C ALA A 537 -4.89 2.15 -22.86
N LEU A 538 -4.73 1.75 -21.59
CA LEU A 538 -5.51 0.68 -20.97
C LEU A 538 -7.01 0.99 -20.89
N GLU A 539 -7.38 2.23 -20.55
CA GLU A 539 -8.78 2.69 -20.50
C GLU A 539 -9.38 2.77 -21.90
N LYS A 540 -8.62 3.28 -22.89
CA LYS A 540 -9.08 3.49 -24.27
C LYS A 540 -9.10 2.20 -25.11
N TYR A 541 -8.08 1.35 -25.00
CA TYR A 541 -7.89 0.19 -25.87
C TYR A 541 -8.08 -1.15 -25.13
N GLY A 542 -8.35 -1.11 -23.81
CA GLY A 542 -8.38 -2.31 -22.97
C GLY A 542 -7.00 -2.92 -22.74
N PRO A 543 -6.87 -4.00 -21.94
CA PRO A 543 -5.62 -4.72 -21.75
C PRO A 543 -5.14 -5.51 -22.98
N SER A 544 -3.91 -5.26 -23.44
CA SER A 544 -3.20 -6.13 -24.39
C SER A 544 -2.71 -7.45 -23.74
N GLU A 545 -2.24 -8.39 -24.57
CA GLU A 545 -1.73 -9.71 -24.15
C GLU A 545 -0.58 -9.66 -23.13
N ILE A 546 0.21 -8.59 -23.15
CA ILE A 546 1.37 -8.45 -22.28
C ILE A 546 1.05 -7.73 -20.96
N HIS A 547 -0.21 -7.44 -20.69
CA HIS A 547 -0.64 -6.99 -19.38
C HIS A 547 -0.85 -8.16 -18.44
N ARG A 548 -0.51 -7.98 -17.17
CA ARG A 548 -0.76 -8.97 -16.12
C ARG A 548 -2.21 -8.82 -15.66
N LYS A 549 -3.10 -9.65 -16.20
CA LYS A 549 -4.54 -9.56 -15.98
C LYS A 549 -4.91 -9.84 -14.51
N SER A 550 -4.03 -10.50 -13.76
CA SER A 550 -4.16 -10.65 -12.30
C SER A 550 -3.92 -9.36 -11.50
N PHE A 551 -3.33 -8.32 -12.11
CA PHE A 551 -2.92 -7.09 -11.43
C PHE A 551 -4.00 -6.02 -11.64
N ARG A 552 -4.38 -5.27 -10.60
CA ARG A 552 -5.20 -4.06 -10.80
C ARG A 552 -4.31 -2.85 -11.06
N PRO A 553 -4.69 -1.92 -11.96
CA PRO A 553 -6.01 -1.75 -12.61
C PRO A 553 -6.23 -2.53 -13.93
N VAL A 554 -5.32 -3.42 -14.35
CA VAL A 554 -5.49 -4.17 -15.61
C VAL A 554 -6.77 -4.99 -15.59
N PHE A 555 -7.00 -5.75 -14.51
CA PHE A 555 -8.22 -6.54 -14.34
C PHE A 555 -9.49 -5.70 -14.47
N ASP A 556 -9.48 -4.49 -13.91
CA ASP A 556 -10.65 -3.60 -13.90
C ASP A 556 -10.99 -3.04 -15.29
N ASN A 557 -10.01 -2.98 -16.19
CA ASN A 557 -10.20 -2.54 -17.58
C ASN A 557 -10.49 -3.70 -18.55
N LEU A 558 -10.56 -4.95 -18.07
CA LEU A 558 -11.05 -6.06 -18.89
C LEU A 558 -12.55 -5.87 -19.21
N ALA A 559 -12.95 -6.29 -20.40
CA ALA A 559 -14.36 -6.38 -20.74
C ALA A 559 -15.10 -7.30 -19.74
N PHE A 560 -16.38 -7.04 -19.50
CA PHE A 560 -17.18 -7.82 -18.54
C PHE A 560 -17.07 -9.34 -18.80
N ARG A 561 -17.18 -9.73 -20.07
CA ARG A 561 -17.02 -11.10 -20.53
C ARG A 561 -15.66 -11.71 -20.14
N ASP A 562 -14.59 -10.97 -20.36
CA ASP A 562 -13.23 -11.45 -20.10
C ASP A 562 -12.93 -11.55 -18.60
N LYS A 563 -13.54 -10.69 -17.77
CA LYS A 563 -13.49 -10.81 -16.30
C LYS A 563 -14.16 -12.11 -15.84
N VAL A 564 -15.32 -12.43 -16.41
CA VAL A 564 -16.05 -13.68 -16.12
C VAL A 564 -15.19 -14.88 -16.49
N TYR A 565 -14.67 -14.94 -17.71
CA TYR A 565 -13.80 -16.04 -18.15
C TYR A 565 -12.54 -16.16 -17.28
N TYR A 566 -11.93 -15.03 -16.91
CA TYR A 566 -10.76 -15.01 -16.03
C TYR A 566 -11.07 -15.63 -14.66
N VAL A 567 -12.14 -15.21 -14.00
CA VAL A 567 -12.53 -15.73 -12.68
C VAL A 567 -12.91 -17.20 -12.76
N VAL A 568 -13.66 -17.62 -13.77
CA VAL A 568 -14.12 -19.01 -13.91
C VAL A 568 -12.97 -19.95 -14.23
N SER A 569 -12.00 -19.55 -15.07
CA SER A 569 -10.79 -20.35 -15.35
C SER A 569 -9.89 -20.60 -14.15
N ARG A 570 -10.11 -19.88 -13.05
CA ARG A 570 -9.37 -19.99 -11.79
C ARG A 570 -10.08 -20.84 -10.74
N ILE A 571 -11.30 -21.31 -11.00
CA ILE A 571 -11.98 -22.25 -10.11
C ILE A 571 -11.23 -23.59 -10.18
N PRO A 572 -10.63 -24.09 -9.08
CA PRO A 572 -9.86 -25.33 -9.11
C PRO A 572 -10.71 -26.55 -9.51
N LYS A 573 -10.06 -27.58 -10.06
CA LYS A 573 -10.68 -28.90 -10.27
C LYS A 573 -11.17 -29.44 -8.91
N GLY A 574 -12.36 -30.00 -8.85
CA GLY A 574 -12.97 -30.45 -7.59
C GLY A 574 -13.63 -29.35 -6.75
N GLN A 575 -13.65 -28.10 -7.23
CA GLN A 575 -14.34 -26.98 -6.59
C GLN A 575 -15.39 -26.37 -7.51
N THR A 576 -16.43 -25.81 -6.90
CA THR A 576 -17.48 -25.05 -7.59
C THR A 576 -17.53 -23.62 -7.05
N ALA A 577 -18.09 -22.71 -7.85
CA ALA A 577 -18.45 -21.37 -7.41
C ALA A 577 -19.85 -21.03 -7.90
N THR A 578 -20.57 -20.19 -7.16
CA THR A 578 -21.91 -19.78 -7.59
C THR A 578 -21.83 -18.64 -8.61
N TYR A 579 -22.85 -18.48 -9.47
CA TYR A 579 -22.94 -17.31 -10.37
C TYR A 579 -22.83 -15.98 -9.60
N LYS A 580 -23.38 -15.93 -8.37
CA LYS A 580 -23.27 -14.77 -7.46
C LYS A 580 -21.84 -14.55 -6.99
N GLU A 581 -21.14 -15.59 -6.56
CA GLU A 581 -19.74 -15.50 -6.15
C GLU A 581 -18.83 -15.06 -7.30
N VAL A 582 -19.09 -15.56 -8.52
CA VAL A 582 -18.35 -15.10 -9.71
C VAL A 582 -18.61 -13.61 -9.96
N ALA A 583 -19.87 -13.17 -9.86
CA ALA A 583 -20.27 -11.76 -10.01
C ALA A 583 -19.61 -10.85 -8.95
N GLU A 584 -19.51 -11.32 -7.70
CA GLU A 584 -18.80 -10.63 -6.61
C GLU A 584 -17.29 -10.53 -6.90
N ARG A 585 -16.66 -11.63 -7.34
CA ARG A 585 -15.22 -11.68 -7.64
C ARG A 585 -14.81 -10.78 -8.80
N ILE A 586 -15.68 -10.58 -9.81
CA ILE A 586 -15.43 -9.63 -10.90
C ILE A 586 -15.75 -8.16 -10.53
N GLY A 587 -16.28 -7.91 -9.32
CA GLY A 587 -16.62 -6.57 -8.84
C GLY A 587 -18.00 -6.05 -9.28
N ALA A 588 -18.88 -6.94 -9.74
CA ALA A 588 -20.24 -6.62 -10.19
C ALA A 588 -21.29 -7.52 -9.50
N PRO A 589 -21.48 -7.40 -8.16
CA PRO A 589 -22.25 -8.36 -7.36
C PRO A 589 -23.71 -8.53 -7.78
N ARG A 590 -24.30 -7.53 -8.45
CA ARG A 590 -25.68 -7.56 -8.97
C ARG A 590 -25.81 -8.21 -10.36
N ALA A 591 -24.69 -8.55 -11.01
CA ALA A 591 -24.66 -8.99 -12.41
C ALA A 591 -24.64 -10.53 -12.59
N TYR A 592 -25.07 -11.30 -11.59
CA TYR A 592 -25.02 -12.78 -11.64
C TYR A 592 -25.80 -13.40 -12.80
N ARG A 593 -26.91 -12.78 -13.24
CA ARG A 593 -27.63 -13.20 -14.46
C ARG A 593 -26.80 -12.97 -15.73
N ALA A 594 -26.13 -11.82 -15.83
CA ALA A 594 -25.23 -11.52 -16.95
C ALA A 594 -24.01 -12.44 -16.98
N VAL A 595 -23.50 -12.87 -15.82
CA VAL A 595 -22.47 -13.93 -15.73
C VAL A 595 -23.00 -15.23 -16.36
N GLY A 596 -24.24 -15.62 -16.06
CA GLY A 596 -24.89 -16.78 -16.68
C GLY A 596 -24.96 -16.68 -18.20
N ASN A 597 -25.41 -15.55 -18.72
CA ASN A 597 -25.50 -15.31 -20.17
C ASN A 597 -24.14 -15.37 -20.87
N VAL A 598 -23.09 -14.83 -20.23
CA VAL A 598 -21.72 -14.90 -20.75
C VAL A 598 -21.23 -16.35 -20.82
N LEU A 599 -21.45 -17.13 -19.76
CA LEU A 599 -21.00 -18.53 -19.72
C LEU A 599 -21.81 -19.42 -20.68
N ASN A 600 -23.08 -19.12 -20.91
CA ASN A 600 -23.91 -19.84 -21.89
C ASN A 600 -23.48 -19.58 -23.33
N LYS A 601 -22.88 -18.42 -23.61
CA LYS A 601 -22.35 -18.05 -24.95
C LYS A 601 -20.84 -18.22 -25.03
N ASN A 602 -20.23 -19.00 -24.14
CA ASN A 602 -18.78 -19.15 -24.09
C ASN A 602 -18.27 -20.02 -25.26
N PRO A 603 -17.42 -19.48 -26.17
CA PRO A 603 -16.85 -20.26 -27.27
C PRO A 603 -15.59 -21.03 -26.86
N TYR A 604 -15.10 -20.87 -25.62
CA TYR A 604 -13.78 -21.34 -25.21
C TYR A 604 -13.84 -22.57 -24.30
N GLY A 605 -13.35 -23.72 -24.78
CA GLY A 605 -13.31 -24.98 -24.01
C GLY A 605 -12.38 -24.96 -22.78
N TRP A 606 -11.45 -24.00 -22.69
CA TRP A 606 -10.55 -23.86 -21.53
C TRP A 606 -11.20 -23.16 -20.33
N VAL A 607 -12.36 -22.52 -20.50
CA VAL A 607 -13.12 -21.94 -19.39
C VAL A 607 -14.03 -23.04 -18.83
N PRO A 608 -13.83 -23.47 -17.57
CA PRO A 608 -14.59 -24.57 -16.97
C PRO A 608 -15.97 -24.09 -16.51
N CYS A 609 -16.85 -23.76 -17.46
CA CYS A 609 -18.20 -23.26 -17.20
C CYS A 609 -19.05 -24.25 -16.40
N HIS A 610 -18.71 -25.55 -16.44
CA HIS A 610 -19.36 -26.60 -15.65
C HIS A 610 -19.17 -26.42 -14.14
N ARG A 611 -18.07 -25.80 -13.71
CA ARG A 611 -17.78 -25.51 -12.29
C ARG A 611 -18.60 -24.36 -11.69
N VAL A 612 -19.44 -23.69 -12.49
CA VAL A 612 -20.31 -22.60 -12.02
C VAL A 612 -21.73 -23.10 -11.80
N VAL A 613 -22.20 -23.02 -10.56
CA VAL A 613 -23.50 -23.59 -10.11
C VAL A 613 -24.43 -22.50 -9.57
N ARG A 614 -25.70 -22.85 -9.34
CA ARG A 614 -26.68 -21.96 -8.69
C ARG A 614 -26.35 -21.80 -7.20
N SER A 615 -26.87 -20.74 -6.58
CA SER A 615 -26.63 -20.44 -5.16
C SER A 615 -27.24 -21.48 -4.21
N ASP A 616 -28.25 -22.22 -4.68
CA ASP A 616 -28.88 -23.37 -4.01
C ASP A 616 -28.07 -24.68 -4.14
N GLY A 617 -26.95 -24.66 -4.87
CA GLY A 617 -26.08 -25.81 -5.12
C GLY A 617 -26.52 -26.69 -6.30
N GLN A 618 -27.61 -26.36 -7.01
CA GLN A 618 -28.07 -27.08 -8.19
C GLN A 618 -27.34 -26.65 -9.46
N VAL A 619 -27.41 -27.50 -10.50
CA VAL A 619 -26.83 -27.22 -11.81
C VAL A 619 -27.69 -26.19 -12.55
N GLY A 620 -27.10 -25.03 -12.85
CA GLY A 620 -27.71 -24.04 -13.75
C GLY A 620 -27.45 -24.36 -15.23
N GLY A 621 -28.12 -23.63 -16.12
CA GLY A 621 -28.00 -23.78 -17.57
C GLY A 621 -26.55 -23.83 -18.08
N PHE A 622 -26.32 -24.69 -19.08
CA PHE A 622 -25.02 -24.97 -19.68
C PHE A 622 -25.18 -25.12 -21.19
N ALA A 623 -24.30 -24.48 -21.95
CA ALA A 623 -24.37 -24.43 -23.41
C ALA A 623 -24.36 -25.83 -24.05
N ARG A 624 -23.70 -26.82 -23.44
CA ARG A 624 -23.62 -28.20 -23.92
C ARG A 624 -24.65 -29.15 -23.27
N GLY A 625 -25.63 -28.61 -22.54
CA GLY A 625 -26.65 -29.40 -21.85
C GLY A 625 -26.31 -29.76 -20.39
N THR A 626 -27.31 -29.79 -19.53
CA THR A 626 -27.16 -30.03 -18.08
C THR A 626 -26.61 -31.41 -17.74
N ALA A 627 -26.93 -32.44 -18.55
CA ALA A 627 -26.40 -33.80 -18.38
C ALA A 627 -24.86 -33.84 -18.49
N ILE A 628 -24.30 -33.22 -19.53
CA ILE A 628 -22.84 -33.13 -19.74
C ILE A 628 -22.18 -32.38 -18.58
N LYS A 629 -22.80 -31.31 -18.07
CA LYS A 629 -22.29 -30.56 -16.92
C LYS A 629 -22.21 -31.41 -15.66
N ILE A 630 -23.19 -32.27 -15.40
CA ILE A 630 -23.18 -33.20 -14.26
C ILE A 630 -22.05 -34.22 -14.44
N GLU A 631 -21.90 -34.79 -15.63
CA GLU A 631 -20.85 -35.75 -15.94
C GLU A 631 -19.44 -35.16 -15.74
N GLU A 632 -19.19 -33.94 -16.23
CA GLU A 632 -17.91 -33.23 -16.05
C GLU A 632 -17.64 -32.91 -14.57
N LEU A 633 -18.68 -32.55 -13.79
CA LEU A 633 -18.52 -32.34 -12.33
C LEU A 633 -18.23 -33.64 -11.58
N LYS A 634 -18.87 -34.76 -11.96
CA LYS A 634 -18.61 -36.09 -11.39
C LYS A 634 -17.17 -36.55 -11.70
N LYS A 635 -16.71 -36.36 -12.93
CA LYS A 635 -15.32 -36.63 -13.36
C LYS A 635 -14.27 -35.83 -12.57
N GLU A 636 -14.67 -34.71 -11.97
CA GLU A 636 -13.80 -33.86 -11.15
C GLU A 636 -13.94 -34.08 -9.64
N CYS A 637 -14.76 -35.05 -9.21
CA CYS A 637 -15.08 -35.32 -7.80
C CYS A 637 -15.67 -34.11 -7.07
N CYS A 638 -16.43 -33.24 -7.77
CA CYS A 638 -17.11 -32.10 -7.15
C CYS A 638 -18.37 -32.57 -6.39
N ILE A 639 -18.47 -32.26 -5.10
CA ILE A 639 -19.66 -32.55 -4.29
C ILE A 639 -20.74 -31.51 -4.58
N LEU A 640 -21.82 -31.91 -5.27
CA LEU A 640 -23.04 -31.12 -5.40
C LEU A 640 -23.87 -31.26 -4.11
N LYS A 641 -24.37 -30.15 -3.56
CA LYS A 641 -25.04 -30.14 -2.24
C LYS A 641 -26.40 -30.85 -2.20
N LYS A 642 -26.96 -31.25 -3.34
CA LYS A 642 -28.08 -32.20 -3.41
C LYS A 642 -27.94 -33.03 -4.69
N SER A 643 -27.79 -34.34 -4.50
CA SER A 643 -28.02 -35.34 -5.53
C SER A 643 -29.46 -35.18 -6.03
N VAL A 644 -29.63 -34.81 -7.30
CA VAL A 644 -30.85 -35.20 -8.01
C VAL A 644 -30.59 -36.65 -8.39
N ILE A 645 -31.16 -37.56 -7.60
CA ILE A 645 -31.65 -38.82 -8.14
C ILE A 645 -32.96 -38.48 -8.84
#